data_AF-A0A1E1KQG4-F1
#
_entry.id   AF-A0A1E1KQG4-F1
#
_cell.length_a   1.000
_cell.length_b   1.000
_cell.length_c   1.000
_cell.angle_alpha   90.00
_cell.angle_beta   90.00
_cell.angle_gamma   90.00
#
_symmetry.space_group_name_H-M   'P 1'
#
loop_
_entity.id
_entity.type
_entity.pdbx_description
1 polymer ?
#
loop_
_entity_poly.entity_id
_entity_poly.type
_entity_poly.pdbx_seq_one_letter_code
_entity_poly.pdbx_strand_id
1 'polypeptide(L)'
;MAPAYLKVATRDAPRQSISTPAHMATTTLKVGGMTCGACTSAVEAGFKNVDGVRSVSVSLVMERAVIVHDPQRIAAEKIREIIEDRGFDAEVLATDLPSPMFSQKGYLYDEDRDREEEDEPMTTTTTLAVEGMTCGACTSAIEGGFKNVSGVKHFSISLLSERAVVEHDDSLLSAEQIAEIIEDRGFGATIVESSKSEPTKSLKTRRGSSSRKEKVATTTVAIEGMTCGACTSAIEGGFTGVDGLLQFNISLLAERAVIMHDPAKLSAEKIAGIIDDRGFDAKVISTQLSSSGQSTSAAVAQFKVFGVKDAASANSLEEKLQSMPGVNSATVSLATSRLNVSYQPNVAGLRALVELIEADGYNALVADNDDNNAQLESLSKTKEITEWRKAFKTSLAFGLPVFLISMVIPMLIPALDTGRIILIPGLYMSDIICLILTIPVQFGVGKRFYISAYKSMKHGSPTMDVLVVLGTSAAFFFSIAAMLVSIVFPPHTRPSTIFDTSSMLITFITLGRFLENRAKGQTSKALSRLMSLAPSMATIYADPIAADKAAEGWDVAIGTAKESKTDSAQEGNAAEEKVIPTELIEVGDIVILRPGDKIPADGTVTRGETYVDESMVTGEAMPVLKRKGGLLIGGTVNGTGRVDFRVTRAGRDTQLSQIVKLVQDAQTTRAPIQRLADTIAGIFVPVILCLGFLTFTTWMVLSHVLSRPPKIFVDEASGGKFMVCVQLCISVIVFACPCALGLATPTAVMVGTGVGAEQGILVKGGAALETTTKITQVVLDKTGTLTLGKMTVASVRLEPTWQDTEWRKKLWWSILGLAEVGSEHPIGKAILASAKQAVGLDVDGTIDGSIGDFEAVVGKGISALVEPATSSERARYRVLIGSVRFLRDNNVIVPQAAVNASEEANIKAAGSAKSPSAGTTNIFIAVDGQFSGHLCLSDTVKDSARAAIAALHKMGVKTAIVTGDQRSTAIAVARLVGIPSDNVYAGVTPDQKQDIIRKFQDAGECVAMVGDGINDSPALATADVGIAMSSGTDVAMEAADIVLMRPNDLMDIPASIQLARSIFNRIKFNLAWACGYNVIGLPFAMGLFLPFGYHLHPMAAGAAMAASSVSVVGSSLLLKFWKRPRWMDDALVEEKGQLRRKGSGWGMGGAVGKVTDIVRATTGRNRKEEDGYVPLRNLEAV
;
A
#
# COMPACT_ATOMS: atom_id res chain seq x y z
N MET A 1 -43.93 75.92 -17.09
CA MET A 1 -43.34 77.18 -17.62
C MET A 1 -42.10 76.84 -18.41
N ALA A 2 -41.97 77.37 -19.63
CA ALA A 2 -40.70 77.80 -20.22
C ALA A 2 -40.58 79.33 -19.94
N PRO A 3 -39.44 80.05 -20.12
CA PRO A 3 -38.28 79.82 -21.01
C PRO A 3 -36.96 79.66 -20.16
N ALA A 4 -35.70 79.80 -20.63
CA ALA A 4 -35.15 80.41 -21.85
C ALA A 4 -33.84 79.77 -22.35
N TYR A 5 -33.19 80.42 -23.32
CA TYR A 5 -32.24 79.88 -24.30
C TYR A 5 -30.82 80.46 -24.12
N LEU A 6 -29.77 79.65 -24.35
CA LEU A 6 -28.60 80.01 -25.19
C LEU A 6 -27.60 78.84 -25.35
N LYS A 7 -26.81 78.90 -26.42
CA LYS A 7 -25.62 78.08 -26.71
C LYS A 7 -24.36 78.85 -26.27
N VAL A 8 -23.15 78.30 -26.17
CA VAL A 8 -22.62 77.02 -26.69
C VAL A 8 -22.05 76.17 -25.51
N ALA A 9 -20.97 75.38 -25.49
CA ALA A 9 -19.80 75.17 -26.38
C ALA A 9 -19.29 73.71 -26.34
N THR A 10 -18.14 73.49 -26.98
CA THR A 10 -17.33 72.26 -27.03
C THR A 10 -17.04 71.63 -25.66
N ARG A 11 -17.32 70.33 -25.52
CA ARG A 11 -16.64 69.46 -24.55
C ARG A 11 -15.72 68.52 -25.32
N ASP A 12 -14.46 68.90 -25.43
CA ASP A 12 -13.43 68.05 -26.01
C ASP A 12 -13.26 66.78 -25.16
N ALA A 13 -13.62 65.65 -25.76
CA ALA A 13 -13.27 64.32 -25.32
C ALA A 13 -12.40 63.68 -26.42
N PRO A 14 -11.13 64.12 -26.58
CA PRO A 14 -10.24 63.52 -27.55
C PRO A 14 -9.96 62.07 -27.16
N ARG A 15 -9.73 61.22 -28.17
CA ARG A 15 -9.43 59.80 -27.99
C ARG A 15 -8.26 59.63 -27.02
N GLN A 16 -8.50 59.01 -25.85
CA GLN A 16 -7.44 58.32 -25.14
C GLN A 16 -7.32 56.89 -25.67
N SER A 17 -6.09 56.39 -25.72
CA SER A 17 -5.69 55.24 -26.52
C SER A 17 -6.24 53.92 -25.99
N ILE A 18 -6.53 53.02 -26.93
CA ILE A 18 -6.58 51.57 -26.65
C ILE A 18 -5.17 51.17 -26.19
N SER A 19 -5.00 50.82 -24.91
CA SER A 19 -3.76 50.24 -24.40
C SER A 19 -3.80 48.72 -24.56
N THR A 20 -2.83 48.19 -25.32
CA THR A 20 -2.64 46.76 -25.57
C THR A 20 -2.23 46.01 -24.30
N PRO A 21 -2.84 44.84 -23.99
CA PRO A 21 -2.35 43.90 -22.99
C PRO A 21 -1.47 42.82 -23.67
N ALA A 22 -0.37 43.21 -24.33
CA ALA A 22 0.38 42.33 -25.24
C ALA A 22 1.92 42.41 -25.11
N HIS A 23 2.44 42.79 -23.93
CA HIS A 23 3.88 42.70 -23.62
C HIS A 23 4.09 42.05 -22.25
N MET A 24 4.07 40.72 -22.21
CA MET A 24 4.68 39.96 -21.11
C MET A 24 5.72 39.01 -21.68
N ALA A 25 6.95 39.16 -21.21
CA ALA A 25 8.06 38.31 -21.58
C ALA A 25 8.26 37.22 -20.53
N THR A 26 8.73 36.05 -20.97
CA THR A 26 9.10 34.95 -20.06
C THR A 26 10.61 34.91 -19.96
N THR A 27 11.17 35.27 -18.80
CA THR A 27 12.61 35.14 -18.53
C THR A 27 12.85 33.85 -17.76
N THR A 28 13.76 33.02 -18.29
CA THR A 28 14.26 31.84 -17.60
C THR A 28 15.67 32.11 -17.12
N LEU A 29 15.91 31.93 -15.82
CA LEU A 29 17.23 32.02 -15.20
C LEU A 29 17.67 30.66 -14.66
N LYS A 30 18.98 30.40 -14.71
CA LYS A 30 19.62 29.45 -13.81
C LYS A 30 19.76 30.10 -12.43
N VAL A 31 19.61 29.32 -11.35
CA VAL A 31 19.73 29.76 -9.95
C VAL A 31 20.50 28.72 -9.16
N GLY A 32 21.77 29.03 -8.86
CA GLY A 32 22.68 28.16 -8.10
C GLY A 32 22.46 28.23 -6.59
N GLY A 33 23.04 27.26 -5.87
CA GLY A 33 23.06 27.24 -4.40
C GLY A 33 21.75 26.85 -3.70
N MET A 34 20.68 26.55 -4.46
CA MET A 34 19.42 26.07 -3.88
C MET A 34 19.56 24.60 -3.45
N THR A 35 19.37 24.32 -2.15
CA THR A 35 19.56 22.98 -1.57
C THR A 35 18.30 22.35 -0.96
N CYS A 36 17.21 23.11 -0.82
CA CYS A 36 15.94 22.59 -0.32
C CYS A 36 14.75 23.47 -0.73
N GLY A 37 13.51 23.00 -0.50
CA GLY A 37 12.29 23.77 -0.77
C GLY A 37 12.11 25.06 0.05
N ALA A 38 12.94 25.29 1.07
CA ALA A 38 13.01 26.60 1.73
C ALA A 38 13.80 27.63 0.91
N CYS A 39 14.78 27.19 0.09
CA CYS A 39 15.49 28.05 -0.86
C CYS A 39 14.55 28.52 -1.97
N THR A 40 13.80 27.61 -2.60
CA THR A 40 12.81 28.00 -3.63
C THR A 40 11.76 28.94 -3.06
N SER A 41 11.23 28.65 -1.86
CA SER A 41 10.31 29.55 -1.14
C SER A 41 10.91 30.94 -0.86
N ALA A 42 12.22 31.05 -0.64
CA ALA A 42 12.90 32.32 -0.41
C ALA A 42 13.09 33.15 -1.70
N VAL A 43 13.32 32.48 -2.83
CA VAL A 43 13.39 33.08 -4.18
C VAL A 43 11.99 33.49 -4.66
N GLU A 44 10.97 32.67 -4.48
CA GLU A 44 9.57 33.03 -4.79
C GLU A 44 9.06 34.19 -3.91
N ALA A 45 9.46 34.23 -2.63
CA ALA A 45 9.26 35.39 -1.76
C ALA A 45 10.17 36.59 -2.11
N GLY A 46 11.06 36.47 -3.11
CA GLY A 46 11.78 37.57 -3.76
C GLY A 46 10.84 38.51 -4.50
N PHE A 47 9.97 37.91 -5.32
CA PHE A 47 9.14 38.63 -6.30
C PHE A 47 7.75 39.00 -5.78
N LYS A 48 7.43 38.64 -4.54
CA LYS A 48 6.11 38.87 -3.94
C LYS A 48 5.90 40.37 -3.69
N ASN A 49 4.96 40.97 -4.42
CA ASN A 49 4.66 42.41 -4.49
C ASN A 49 5.64 43.25 -5.32
N VAL A 50 6.43 42.65 -6.23
CA VAL A 50 7.23 43.40 -7.22
C VAL A 50 6.35 43.82 -8.39
N ASP A 51 6.23 45.13 -8.65
CA ASP A 51 5.48 45.64 -9.80
C ASP A 51 6.13 45.19 -11.12
N GLY A 52 5.31 44.85 -12.10
CA GLY A 52 5.72 44.25 -13.37
C GLY A 52 5.85 42.73 -13.36
N VAL A 53 5.87 42.05 -12.20
CA VAL A 53 5.95 40.57 -12.15
C VAL A 53 4.55 39.96 -11.97
N ARG A 54 4.18 39.03 -12.85
CA ARG A 54 2.86 38.35 -12.82
C ARG A 54 2.89 37.00 -12.14
N SER A 55 3.94 36.20 -12.39
CA SER A 55 4.09 34.87 -11.80
C SER A 55 5.55 34.44 -11.82
N VAL A 56 5.96 33.73 -10.76
CA VAL A 56 7.29 33.13 -10.61
C VAL A 56 7.10 31.66 -10.25
N SER A 57 7.96 30.81 -10.80
CA SER A 57 8.04 29.38 -10.50
C SER A 57 9.51 28.99 -10.36
N VAL A 58 9.89 28.35 -9.26
CA VAL A 58 11.29 28.00 -8.99
C VAL A 58 11.46 26.49 -8.81
N SER A 59 12.18 25.86 -9.75
CA SER A 59 12.51 24.44 -9.72
C SER A 59 13.83 24.21 -9.00
N LEU A 60 13.75 23.59 -7.82
CA LEU A 60 14.92 23.09 -7.09
C LEU A 60 15.70 22.04 -7.92
N VAL A 61 14.98 21.15 -8.58
CA VAL A 61 15.54 19.98 -9.28
C VAL A 61 16.35 20.37 -10.52
N MET A 62 16.01 21.50 -11.15
CA MET A 62 16.65 21.97 -12.38
C MET A 62 17.61 23.15 -12.18
N GLU A 63 17.82 23.62 -10.95
CA GLU A 63 18.49 24.89 -10.65
C GLU A 63 17.95 26.06 -11.50
N ARG A 64 16.63 26.21 -11.62
CA ARG A 64 16.01 27.21 -12.53
C ARG A 64 14.85 27.97 -11.92
N ALA A 65 14.72 29.25 -12.28
CA ALA A 65 13.57 30.10 -12.02
C ALA A 65 12.97 30.61 -13.34
N VAL A 66 11.65 30.52 -13.48
CA VAL A 66 10.90 31.05 -14.63
C VAL A 66 10.01 32.18 -14.15
N ILE A 67 10.23 33.38 -14.67
CA ILE A 67 9.51 34.60 -14.30
C ILE A 67 8.75 35.13 -15.52
N VAL A 68 7.44 35.33 -15.37
CA VAL A 68 6.61 36.05 -16.35
C VAL A 68 6.47 37.49 -15.88
N HIS A 69 6.95 38.42 -16.70
CA HIS A 69 7.08 39.83 -16.36
C HIS A 69 6.72 40.76 -17.52
N ASP A 70 6.37 42.01 -17.21
CA ASP A 70 6.30 43.12 -18.17
C ASP A 70 7.71 43.70 -18.34
N PRO A 71 8.38 43.47 -19.50
CA PRO A 71 9.75 43.91 -19.74
C PRO A 71 9.90 45.44 -19.82
N GLN A 72 8.80 46.20 -19.85
CA GLN A 72 8.82 47.66 -19.80
C GLN A 72 8.80 48.20 -18.35
N ARG A 73 8.44 47.37 -17.37
CA ARG A 73 8.40 47.72 -15.94
C ARG A 73 9.61 47.21 -15.17
N ILE A 74 10.07 46.01 -15.49
CA ILE A 74 11.23 45.37 -14.87
C ILE A 74 12.00 44.62 -15.97
N ALA A 75 13.33 44.72 -15.97
CA ALA A 75 14.18 44.04 -16.95
C ALA A 75 14.69 42.69 -16.41
N ALA A 76 15.06 41.77 -17.31
CA ALA A 76 15.64 40.47 -16.95
C ALA A 76 16.83 40.57 -16.00
N GLU A 77 17.74 41.53 -16.20
CA GLU A 77 18.89 41.75 -15.31
C GLU A 77 18.47 42.16 -13.91
N LYS A 78 17.37 42.91 -13.77
CA LYS A 78 16.80 43.29 -12.47
C LYS A 78 16.03 42.16 -11.81
N ILE A 79 15.58 41.17 -12.57
CA ILE A 79 15.11 39.88 -12.03
C ILE A 79 16.29 39.08 -11.49
N ARG A 80 17.44 39.07 -12.18
CA ARG A 80 18.70 38.44 -11.72
C ARG A 80 19.17 39.05 -10.39
N GLU A 81 19.24 40.38 -10.30
CA GLU A 81 19.57 41.14 -9.08
C GLU A 81 18.68 40.73 -7.88
N ILE A 82 17.37 40.55 -8.08
CA ILE A 82 16.43 40.17 -6.99
C ILE A 82 16.69 38.74 -6.47
N ILE A 83 17.33 37.86 -7.25
CA ILE A 83 17.73 36.51 -6.81
C ILE A 83 19.09 36.56 -6.12
N GLU A 84 20.03 37.34 -6.67
CA GLU A 84 21.35 37.62 -6.07
C GLU A 84 21.20 38.26 -4.67
N ASP A 85 20.29 39.24 -4.51
CA ASP A 85 19.90 39.87 -3.24
C ASP A 85 19.32 38.88 -2.19
N ARG A 86 18.94 37.66 -2.61
CA ARG A 86 18.48 36.58 -1.72
C ARG A 86 19.55 35.54 -1.42
N GLY A 87 20.78 35.74 -1.88
CA GLY A 87 21.93 34.88 -1.61
C GLY A 87 22.02 33.66 -2.51
N PHE A 88 21.51 33.74 -3.74
CA PHE A 88 21.59 32.69 -4.75
C PHE A 88 22.17 33.25 -6.04
N ASP A 89 23.23 32.65 -6.58
CA ASP A 89 23.83 33.06 -7.85
C ASP A 89 22.83 32.86 -9.00
N ALA A 90 22.64 33.85 -9.87
CA ALA A 90 21.65 33.78 -10.95
C ALA A 90 22.25 34.15 -12.32
N GLU A 91 21.78 33.48 -13.38
CA GLU A 91 22.23 33.69 -14.76
C GLU A 91 21.03 33.66 -15.70
N VAL A 92 20.85 34.67 -16.55
CA VAL A 92 19.72 34.74 -17.51
C VAL A 92 20.03 33.84 -18.70
N LEU A 93 19.23 32.78 -18.88
CA LEU A 93 19.38 31.82 -19.98
C LEU A 93 18.62 32.25 -21.24
N ALA A 94 17.41 32.79 -21.07
CA ALA A 94 16.55 33.25 -22.17
C ALA A 94 15.55 34.31 -21.68
N THR A 95 15.08 35.16 -22.60
CA THR A 95 13.95 36.09 -22.37
C THR A 95 13.10 36.16 -23.63
N ASP A 96 11.98 35.45 -23.62
CA ASP A 96 11.11 35.31 -24.79
C ASP A 96 10.13 36.48 -24.88
N LEU A 97 10.19 37.21 -25.99
CA LEU A 97 9.32 38.33 -26.32
C LEU A 97 8.25 37.90 -27.34
N PRO A 98 6.95 38.17 -27.10
CA PRO A 98 5.91 37.82 -28.07
C PRO A 98 5.99 38.68 -29.34
N SER A 99 6.07 38.03 -30.50
CA SER A 99 6.10 38.68 -31.82
C SER A 99 4.72 39.26 -32.21
N PRO A 100 4.67 40.43 -32.89
CA PRO A 100 3.41 41.05 -33.29
C PRO A 100 2.78 40.32 -34.49
N MET A 101 1.56 39.79 -34.31
CA MET A 101 0.75 39.28 -35.42
C MET A 101 0.18 40.42 -36.27
N PHE A 102 0.23 40.27 -37.60
CA PHE A 102 -0.55 41.10 -38.52
C PHE A 102 -2.05 40.79 -38.38
N SER A 103 -2.89 41.83 -38.39
CA SER A 103 -4.35 41.68 -38.52
C SER A 103 -4.81 42.15 -39.90
N GLN A 104 -5.60 41.32 -40.60
CA GLN A 104 -6.30 41.75 -41.81
C GLN A 104 -7.82 41.67 -41.58
N LYS A 105 -8.51 42.80 -41.78
CA LYS A 105 -9.97 42.90 -41.79
C LYS A 105 -10.48 42.31 -43.13
N GLY A 106 -11.67 41.74 -43.24
CA GLY A 106 -12.81 41.75 -42.31
C GLY A 106 -13.92 42.68 -42.82
N TYR A 107 -14.97 42.08 -43.41
CA TYR A 107 -16.20 42.75 -43.84
C TYR A 107 -17.41 41.86 -43.51
N LEU A 108 -18.48 42.50 -43.03
CA LEU A 108 -19.87 42.02 -42.95
C LEU A 108 -20.70 43.05 -43.75
N TYR A 109 -21.94 42.87 -44.19
CA TYR A 109 -22.99 41.83 -44.04
C TYR A 109 -23.38 41.34 -45.47
N ASP A 110 -24.35 40.45 -45.77
CA ASP A 110 -25.64 40.15 -45.12
C ASP A 110 -26.15 38.73 -45.49
N GLU A 111 -27.40 38.39 -45.12
CA GLU A 111 -28.00 37.04 -45.25
C GLU A 111 -28.44 36.59 -46.68
N ASP A 112 -28.93 35.35 -46.77
CA ASP A 112 -29.62 34.64 -47.88
C ASP A 112 -28.78 34.02 -49.04
N ARG A 113 -28.69 32.66 -48.98
CA ARG A 113 -28.90 31.65 -50.05
C ARG A 113 -27.78 31.07 -50.95
N ASP A 114 -27.89 29.74 -50.99
CA ASP A 114 -27.68 28.78 -52.09
C ASP A 114 -26.24 28.43 -52.57
N ARG A 115 -25.98 27.11 -52.47
CA ARG A 115 -24.92 26.28 -53.12
C ARG A 115 -23.52 26.30 -52.51
N GLU A 116 -22.76 25.20 -52.59
CA GLU A 116 -23.01 23.89 -53.22
C GLU A 116 -22.77 22.76 -52.19
N GLU A 117 -23.57 21.69 -52.24
CA GLU A 117 -23.41 20.47 -51.43
C GLU A 117 -22.75 19.38 -52.30
N GLU A 118 -21.76 18.66 -51.76
CA GLU A 118 -21.26 17.41 -52.36
C GLU A 118 -21.96 16.23 -51.65
N ASP A 119 -22.93 15.61 -52.33
CA ASP A 119 -23.67 14.45 -51.81
C ASP A 119 -22.75 13.22 -51.62
N GLU A 120 -22.56 12.75 -50.38
CA GLU A 120 -22.09 11.38 -50.16
C GLU A 120 -23.22 10.37 -50.41
N PRO A 121 -23.01 9.31 -51.22
CA PRO A 121 -24.08 8.41 -51.61
C PRO A 121 -24.54 7.48 -50.48
N MET A 122 -25.85 7.31 -50.37
CA MET A 122 -26.54 6.51 -49.35
C MET A 122 -26.05 5.06 -49.32
N THR A 123 -25.34 4.70 -48.25
CA THR A 123 -24.97 3.30 -47.98
C THR A 123 -26.15 2.49 -47.50
N THR A 124 -26.32 1.31 -48.09
CA THR A 124 -27.35 0.32 -47.76
C THR A 124 -26.67 -0.96 -47.31
N THR A 125 -27.08 -1.48 -46.15
CA THR A 125 -26.58 -2.77 -45.64
C THR A 125 -27.63 -3.84 -45.91
N THR A 126 -27.29 -4.78 -46.79
CA THR A 126 -28.12 -5.94 -47.14
C THR A 126 -27.54 -7.21 -46.51
N THR A 127 -28.36 -7.92 -45.74
CA THR A 127 -28.06 -9.23 -45.16
C THR A 127 -28.83 -10.30 -45.91
N LEU A 128 -28.12 -11.34 -46.37
CA LEU A 128 -28.68 -12.49 -47.07
C LEU A 128 -28.38 -13.78 -46.30
N ALA A 129 -29.34 -14.71 -46.28
CA ALA A 129 -29.09 -16.09 -45.93
C ALA A 129 -28.61 -16.84 -47.17
N VAL A 130 -27.60 -17.69 -47.02
CA VAL A 130 -26.90 -18.36 -48.12
C VAL A 130 -26.85 -19.86 -47.87
N GLU A 131 -27.72 -20.58 -48.58
CA GLU A 131 -27.92 -22.02 -48.43
C GLU A 131 -26.83 -22.84 -49.14
N GLY A 132 -26.44 -23.97 -48.56
CA GLY A 132 -25.51 -24.93 -49.15
C GLY A 132 -24.01 -24.72 -48.85
N MET A 133 -23.64 -23.71 -48.06
CA MET A 133 -22.25 -23.52 -47.62
C MET A 133 -21.86 -24.60 -46.59
N THR A 134 -20.87 -25.44 -46.91
CA THR A 134 -20.46 -26.58 -46.05
C THR A 134 -19.02 -26.50 -45.52
N CYS A 135 -18.17 -25.63 -46.08
CA CYS A 135 -16.78 -25.45 -45.64
C CYS A 135 -16.22 -24.08 -46.02
N GLY A 136 -15.02 -23.76 -45.54
CA GLY A 136 -14.34 -22.48 -45.84
C GLY A 136 -14.03 -22.23 -47.33
N ALA A 137 -14.02 -23.27 -48.17
CA ALA A 137 -13.92 -23.09 -49.61
C ALA A 137 -15.20 -22.49 -50.23
N CYS A 138 -16.37 -22.76 -49.64
CA CYS A 138 -17.64 -22.15 -50.05
C CYS A 138 -17.63 -20.63 -49.78
N THR A 139 -17.22 -20.22 -48.58
CA THR A 139 -17.13 -18.80 -48.23
C THR A 139 -16.16 -18.06 -49.15
N SER A 140 -14.98 -18.62 -49.44
CA SER A 140 -14.02 -17.96 -50.35
C SER A 140 -14.42 -17.97 -51.82
N ALA A 141 -15.28 -18.89 -52.27
CA ALA A 141 -15.88 -18.83 -53.61
C ALA A 141 -16.87 -17.65 -53.74
N ILE A 142 -17.58 -17.32 -52.66
CA ILE A 142 -18.55 -16.21 -52.59
C ILE A 142 -17.86 -14.86 -52.31
N GLU A 143 -16.82 -14.83 -51.47
CA GLU A 143 -15.92 -13.66 -51.33
C GLU A 143 -15.26 -13.31 -52.68
N GLY A 144 -14.86 -14.33 -53.46
CA GLY A 144 -14.44 -14.20 -54.85
C GLY A 144 -15.57 -13.83 -55.84
N GLY A 145 -16.81 -13.71 -55.36
CA GLY A 145 -17.96 -13.14 -56.07
C GLY A 145 -17.94 -11.62 -56.08
N PHE A 146 -17.82 -11.02 -54.90
CA PHE A 146 -17.88 -9.56 -54.72
C PHE A 146 -16.55 -8.84 -54.94
N LYS A 147 -15.45 -9.59 -55.07
CA LYS A 147 -14.13 -9.03 -55.36
C LYS A 147 -14.10 -8.39 -56.75
N ASN A 148 -13.98 -7.05 -56.77
CA ASN A 148 -14.07 -6.16 -57.94
C ASN A 148 -15.49 -5.86 -58.45
N VAL A 149 -16.56 -6.10 -57.66
CA VAL A 149 -17.91 -5.61 -58.00
C VAL A 149 -18.03 -4.13 -57.62
N SER A 150 -18.33 -3.28 -58.59
CA SER A 150 -18.57 -1.84 -58.38
C SER A 150 -19.83 -1.61 -57.54
N GLY A 151 -19.72 -0.77 -56.50
CA GLY A 151 -20.82 -0.44 -55.59
C GLY A 151 -20.68 -1.06 -54.20
N VAL A 152 -19.88 -2.12 -54.01
CA VAL A 152 -19.65 -2.72 -52.68
C VAL A 152 -18.57 -1.94 -51.92
N LYS A 153 -18.89 -1.45 -50.72
CA LYS A 153 -17.94 -0.80 -49.79
C LYS A 153 -17.35 -1.81 -48.79
N HIS A 154 -18.15 -2.73 -48.27
CA HIS A 154 -17.72 -3.77 -47.33
C HIS A 154 -18.51 -5.07 -47.55
N PHE A 155 -17.84 -6.21 -47.43
CA PHE A 155 -18.43 -7.54 -47.58
C PHE A 155 -17.91 -8.45 -46.46
N SER A 156 -18.82 -9.21 -45.83
CA SER A 156 -18.45 -10.25 -44.88
C SER A 156 -19.39 -11.46 -45.01
N ILE A 157 -18.86 -12.67 -44.83
CA ILE A 157 -19.64 -13.91 -44.87
C ILE A 157 -19.28 -14.82 -43.71
N SER A 158 -20.28 -15.50 -43.15
CA SER A 158 -20.15 -16.33 -41.97
C SER A 158 -20.76 -17.70 -42.22
N LEU A 159 -19.89 -18.70 -42.38
CA LEU A 159 -20.26 -20.12 -42.49
C LEU A 159 -21.07 -20.59 -41.26
N LEU A 160 -20.70 -20.14 -40.06
CA LEU A 160 -21.33 -20.54 -38.79
C LEU A 160 -22.77 -20.01 -38.60
N SER A 161 -23.21 -19.09 -39.46
CA SER A 161 -24.55 -18.51 -39.40
C SER A 161 -25.25 -18.49 -40.77
N GLU A 162 -24.69 -19.19 -41.76
CA GLU A 162 -25.20 -19.31 -43.15
C GLU A 162 -25.66 -17.96 -43.74
N ARG A 163 -24.85 -16.91 -43.56
CA ARG A 163 -25.20 -15.52 -43.92
C ARG A 163 -24.05 -14.73 -44.53
N ALA A 164 -24.39 -13.89 -45.49
CA ALA A 164 -23.56 -12.80 -46.01
C ALA A 164 -24.15 -11.44 -45.61
N VAL A 165 -23.27 -10.47 -45.32
CA VAL A 165 -23.64 -9.06 -45.06
C VAL A 165 -22.82 -8.19 -46.00
N VAL A 166 -23.51 -7.38 -46.79
CA VAL A 166 -22.94 -6.55 -47.86
C VAL A 166 -23.37 -5.10 -47.62
N GLU A 167 -22.39 -4.22 -47.44
CA GLU A 167 -22.60 -2.77 -47.43
C GLU A 167 -22.30 -2.24 -48.83
N HIS A 168 -23.30 -1.67 -49.47
CA HIS A 168 -23.24 -1.26 -50.87
C HIS A 168 -23.94 0.08 -51.11
N ASP A 169 -23.71 0.61 -52.31
CA ASP A 169 -24.41 1.76 -52.86
C ASP A 169 -25.60 1.29 -53.69
N ASP A 170 -26.81 1.49 -53.16
CA ASP A 170 -28.09 1.04 -53.73
C ASP A 170 -28.42 1.74 -55.07
N SER A 171 -27.67 2.79 -55.45
CA SER A 171 -27.76 3.40 -56.78
C SER A 171 -26.92 2.70 -57.85
N LEU A 172 -25.96 1.86 -57.45
CA LEU A 172 -25.01 1.16 -58.32
C LEU A 172 -25.20 -0.36 -58.33
N LEU A 173 -25.74 -0.94 -57.25
CA LEU A 173 -25.93 -2.38 -57.09
C LEU A 173 -27.18 -2.64 -56.24
N SER A 174 -28.16 -3.40 -56.72
CA SER A 174 -29.39 -3.67 -55.97
C SER A 174 -29.27 -4.89 -55.04
N ALA A 175 -30.14 -4.96 -54.03
CA ALA A 175 -30.19 -6.11 -53.12
C ALA A 175 -30.49 -7.44 -53.84
N GLU A 176 -31.27 -7.40 -54.93
CA GLU A 176 -31.55 -8.56 -55.79
C GLU A 176 -30.31 -8.97 -56.60
N GLN A 177 -29.57 -8.02 -57.15
CA GLN A 177 -28.31 -8.30 -57.86
C GLN A 177 -27.25 -8.92 -56.94
N ILE A 178 -27.24 -8.55 -55.66
CA ILE A 178 -26.38 -9.17 -54.64
C ILE A 178 -26.79 -10.62 -54.36
N ALA A 179 -28.09 -10.96 -54.43
CA ALA A 179 -28.53 -12.35 -54.37
C ALA A 179 -28.10 -13.12 -55.63
N GLU A 180 -28.35 -12.56 -56.82
CA GLU A 180 -27.99 -13.15 -58.12
C GLU A 180 -26.48 -13.47 -58.22
N ILE A 181 -25.60 -12.58 -57.74
CA ILE A 181 -24.14 -12.81 -57.67
C ILE A 181 -23.75 -14.02 -56.78
N ILE A 182 -24.56 -14.40 -55.79
CA ILE A 182 -24.33 -15.57 -54.93
C ILE A 182 -24.90 -16.84 -55.59
N GLU A 183 -26.06 -16.75 -56.23
CA GLU A 183 -26.69 -17.85 -56.97
C GLU A 183 -25.85 -18.27 -58.19
N ASP A 184 -25.23 -17.31 -58.89
CA ASP A 184 -24.23 -17.53 -59.95
C ASP A 184 -22.98 -18.30 -59.47
N ARG A 185 -22.75 -18.37 -58.15
CA ARG A 185 -21.67 -19.18 -57.54
C ARG A 185 -22.15 -20.53 -57.00
N GLY A 186 -23.42 -20.87 -57.23
CA GLY A 186 -24.00 -22.18 -56.90
C GLY A 186 -24.57 -22.30 -55.49
N PHE A 187 -24.87 -21.18 -54.82
CA PHE A 187 -25.43 -21.15 -53.47
C PHE A 187 -26.74 -20.36 -53.48
N GLY A 188 -27.84 -20.92 -52.96
CA GLY A 188 -29.15 -20.24 -52.96
C GLY A 188 -29.14 -19.04 -52.01
N ALA A 189 -29.64 -17.88 -52.45
CA ALA A 189 -29.47 -16.62 -51.72
C ALA A 189 -30.81 -15.92 -51.45
N THR A 190 -31.27 -15.92 -50.20
CA THR A 190 -32.49 -15.21 -49.80
C THR A 190 -32.15 -13.95 -49.01
N ILE A 191 -32.67 -12.80 -49.47
CA ILE A 191 -32.53 -11.51 -48.79
C ILE A 191 -33.32 -11.57 -47.48
N VAL A 192 -32.64 -11.40 -46.34
CA VAL A 192 -33.24 -11.44 -45.00
C VAL A 192 -33.65 -10.05 -44.54
N GLU A 193 -32.78 -9.05 -44.78
CA GLU A 193 -32.97 -7.68 -44.33
C GLU A 193 -32.15 -6.74 -45.23
N SER A 194 -32.72 -5.63 -45.68
CA SER A 194 -31.99 -4.58 -46.40
C SER A 194 -32.33 -3.24 -45.78
N SER A 195 -31.32 -2.51 -45.32
CA SER A 195 -31.49 -1.32 -44.48
C SER A 195 -30.66 -0.15 -45.00
N LYS A 196 -31.32 0.98 -45.28
CA LYS A 196 -30.67 2.25 -45.65
C LYS A 196 -30.36 3.02 -44.36
N SER A 197 -29.13 3.53 -44.23
CA SER A 197 -28.71 4.24 -43.02
C SER A 197 -28.90 5.76 -43.13
N GLU A 198 -29.80 6.33 -42.34
CA GLU A 198 -29.88 7.79 -42.11
C GLU A 198 -29.27 8.18 -40.73
N PRO A 199 -28.55 9.31 -40.63
CA PRO A 199 -27.98 9.75 -39.36
C PRO A 199 -28.94 10.62 -38.53
N THR A 200 -29.50 10.07 -37.45
CA THR A 200 -29.29 10.53 -36.04
C THR A 200 -30.40 10.14 -35.03
N LYS A 201 -30.05 10.21 -33.73
CA LYS A 201 -30.89 10.36 -32.51
C LYS A 201 -31.61 9.13 -31.92
N SER A 202 -31.01 8.66 -30.82
CA SER A 202 -31.66 8.09 -29.61
C SER A 202 -32.59 6.87 -29.75
N LEU A 203 -32.04 5.68 -29.47
CA LEU A 203 -32.79 4.45 -29.28
C LEU A 203 -33.54 4.39 -27.94
N LYS A 204 -34.80 3.93 -27.96
CA LYS A 204 -35.49 3.37 -26.77
C LYS A 204 -36.20 2.04 -27.07
N THR A 205 -35.62 0.98 -26.49
CA THR A 205 -36.28 -0.21 -25.91
C THR A 205 -37.02 -1.25 -26.77
N ARG A 206 -36.49 -2.50 -26.67
CA ARG A 206 -37.19 -3.80 -26.48
C ARG A 206 -37.92 -4.39 -27.70
N ARG A 207 -38.05 -5.73 -27.86
CA ARG A 207 -37.74 -6.94 -27.02
C ARG A 207 -37.29 -8.02 -28.03
N GLY A 208 -36.17 -8.74 -27.87
CA GLY A 208 -35.93 -9.85 -26.92
C GLY A 208 -36.27 -11.21 -27.58
N SER A 209 -35.66 -12.36 -27.28
CA SER A 209 -34.47 -12.75 -26.49
C SER A 209 -34.26 -14.27 -26.69
N SER A 210 -33.09 -14.90 -26.54
CA SER A 210 -31.84 -14.56 -25.84
C SER A 210 -30.61 -15.05 -26.69
N SER A 211 -29.36 -15.29 -26.25
CA SER A 211 -28.73 -15.46 -24.93
C SER A 211 -27.68 -14.37 -24.64
N ARG A 212 -27.43 -14.08 -23.35
CA ARG A 212 -26.75 -12.85 -22.92
C ARG A 212 -25.48 -13.16 -22.13
N LYS A 213 -24.31 -12.97 -22.74
CA LYS A 213 -23.06 -12.83 -21.97
C LYS A 213 -23.16 -11.54 -21.14
N GLU A 214 -23.01 -11.64 -19.83
CA GLU A 214 -23.06 -10.48 -18.94
C GLU A 214 -21.82 -9.61 -19.18
N LYS A 215 -22.03 -8.30 -19.40
CA LYS A 215 -20.94 -7.33 -19.46
C LYS A 215 -20.73 -6.79 -18.06
N VAL A 216 -19.48 -6.60 -17.64
CA VAL A 216 -19.18 -5.92 -16.36
C VAL A 216 -18.84 -4.47 -16.65
N ALA A 217 -19.33 -3.56 -15.81
CA ALA A 217 -18.98 -2.15 -15.84
C ALA A 217 -18.50 -1.70 -14.45
N THR A 218 -17.43 -0.90 -14.44
CA THR A 218 -16.88 -0.27 -13.25
C THR A 218 -17.23 1.21 -13.28
N THR A 219 -18.17 1.62 -12.43
CA THR A 219 -18.60 3.02 -12.28
C THR A 219 -17.93 3.64 -11.06
N THR A 220 -17.35 4.82 -11.23
CA THR A 220 -16.80 5.64 -10.14
C THR A 220 -17.69 6.85 -9.90
N VAL A 221 -18.07 7.08 -8.65
CA VAL A 221 -19.03 8.12 -8.22
C VAL A 221 -18.38 8.97 -7.13
N ALA A 222 -18.37 10.30 -7.30
CA ALA A 222 -18.09 11.25 -6.22
C ALA A 222 -19.32 11.32 -5.30
N ILE A 223 -19.10 11.36 -3.99
CA ILE A 223 -20.17 11.40 -3.00
C ILE A 223 -19.84 12.50 -1.99
N GLU A 224 -20.50 13.65 -2.15
CA GLU A 224 -20.21 14.81 -1.33
C GLU A 224 -20.74 14.65 0.10
N GLY A 225 -20.03 15.26 1.05
CA GLY A 225 -20.49 15.37 2.43
C GLY A 225 -20.22 14.15 3.33
N MET A 226 -19.70 13.03 2.82
CA MET A 226 -19.26 11.89 3.65
C MET A 226 -18.16 12.31 4.63
N THR A 227 -18.32 12.07 5.93
CA THR A 227 -17.31 12.48 6.94
C THR A 227 -16.98 11.44 8.01
N CYS A 228 -17.63 10.27 8.03
CA CYS A 228 -17.36 9.26 9.05
C CYS A 228 -17.74 7.83 8.60
N GLY A 229 -17.32 6.82 9.37
CA GLY A 229 -17.63 5.42 9.09
C GLY A 229 -19.12 5.06 9.09
N ALA A 230 -19.98 5.86 9.73
CA ALA A 230 -21.42 5.68 9.64
C ALA A 230 -21.99 6.15 8.28
N CYS A 231 -21.35 7.13 7.63
CA CYS A 231 -21.71 7.54 6.27
C CYS A 231 -21.47 6.40 5.28
N THR A 232 -20.31 5.74 5.34
CA THR A 232 -20.03 4.58 4.48
C THR A 232 -21.02 3.47 4.71
N SER A 233 -21.32 3.11 5.96
CA SER A 233 -22.24 1.99 6.20
C SER A 233 -23.72 2.29 5.95
N ALA A 234 -24.13 3.57 5.96
CA ALA A 234 -25.45 3.99 5.47
C ALA A 234 -25.59 3.83 3.96
N ILE A 235 -24.50 4.01 3.20
CA ILE A 235 -24.43 3.86 1.74
C ILE A 235 -24.21 2.38 1.36
N GLU A 236 -23.29 1.66 2.01
CA GLU A 236 -23.08 0.21 1.86
C GLU A 236 -24.41 -0.54 2.07
N GLY A 237 -25.14 -0.21 3.14
CA GLY A 237 -26.49 -0.71 3.41
C GLY A 237 -27.59 -0.21 2.45
N GLY A 238 -27.24 0.57 1.44
CA GLY A 238 -28.06 0.91 0.27
C GLY A 238 -27.87 -0.06 -0.89
N PHE A 239 -26.70 -0.72 -0.95
CA PHE A 239 -26.32 -1.67 -1.99
C PHE A 239 -26.45 -3.14 -1.56
N THR A 240 -26.53 -3.42 -0.25
CA THR A 240 -26.86 -4.76 0.27
C THR A 240 -28.19 -5.27 -0.28
N GLY A 241 -28.16 -6.31 -1.11
CA GLY A 241 -29.34 -6.92 -1.72
C GLY A 241 -29.80 -6.31 -3.04
N VAL A 242 -29.02 -5.40 -3.65
CA VAL A 242 -29.31 -4.84 -4.97
C VAL A 242 -28.84 -5.79 -6.08
N ASP A 243 -29.79 -6.32 -6.86
CA ASP A 243 -29.50 -7.16 -8.03
C ASP A 243 -28.70 -6.38 -9.10
N GLY A 244 -27.74 -7.06 -9.73
CA GLY A 244 -26.78 -6.50 -10.66
C GLY A 244 -25.50 -5.94 -10.04
N LEU A 245 -25.38 -5.88 -8.72
CA LEU A 245 -24.14 -5.50 -8.04
C LEU A 245 -23.15 -6.68 -7.97
N LEU A 246 -21.88 -6.46 -8.33
CA LEU A 246 -20.82 -7.48 -8.24
C LEU A 246 -19.80 -7.14 -7.15
N GLN A 247 -19.36 -5.88 -7.07
CA GLN A 247 -18.48 -5.40 -6.01
C GLN A 247 -18.78 -3.93 -5.69
N PHE A 248 -18.74 -3.58 -4.40
CA PHE A 248 -18.92 -2.22 -3.91
C PHE A 248 -17.75 -1.84 -2.99
N ASN A 249 -16.93 -0.87 -3.41
CA ASN A 249 -15.84 -0.32 -2.61
C ASN A 249 -16.09 1.18 -2.38
N ILE A 250 -15.92 1.69 -1.16
CA ILE A 250 -16.15 3.10 -0.82
C ILE A 250 -14.99 3.69 -0.02
N SER A 251 -14.49 4.84 -0.45
CA SER A 251 -13.34 5.53 0.13
C SER A 251 -13.76 6.88 0.74
N LEU A 252 -13.70 6.94 2.07
CA LEU A 252 -13.88 8.18 2.84
C LEU A 252 -12.79 9.22 2.55
N LEU A 253 -11.57 8.78 2.23
CA LEU A 253 -10.43 9.67 2.01
C LEU A 253 -10.47 10.33 0.62
N ALA A 254 -11.12 9.69 -0.35
CA ALA A 254 -11.25 10.19 -1.73
C ALA A 254 -12.65 10.77 -2.04
N GLU A 255 -13.56 10.79 -1.05
CA GLU A 255 -14.99 11.16 -1.19
C GLU A 255 -15.66 10.46 -2.40
N ARG A 256 -15.39 9.15 -2.58
CA ARG A 256 -15.78 8.37 -3.77
C ARG A 256 -16.18 6.94 -3.46
N ALA A 257 -17.06 6.37 -4.29
CA ALA A 257 -17.28 4.93 -4.42
C ALA A 257 -16.84 4.41 -5.81
N VAL A 258 -16.32 3.19 -5.85
CA VAL A 258 -15.97 2.44 -7.06
C VAL A 258 -16.77 1.14 -7.04
N ILE A 259 -17.58 0.93 -8.06
CA ILE A 259 -18.71 0.00 -8.03
C ILE A 259 -18.65 -0.83 -9.32
N MET A 260 -18.44 -2.14 -9.18
CA MET A 260 -18.55 -3.08 -10.30
C MET A 260 -19.96 -3.66 -10.35
N HIS A 261 -20.59 -3.60 -11.52
CA HIS A 261 -21.98 -4.00 -11.72
C HIS A 261 -22.23 -4.50 -13.15
N ASP A 262 -23.35 -5.19 -13.35
CA ASP A 262 -23.92 -5.41 -14.68
C ASP A 262 -24.71 -4.16 -15.10
N PRO A 263 -24.25 -3.39 -16.11
CA PRO A 263 -24.91 -2.18 -16.57
C PRO A 263 -26.31 -2.42 -17.15
N ALA A 264 -26.69 -3.69 -17.36
CA ALA A 264 -27.99 -4.10 -17.84
C ALA A 264 -29.02 -4.40 -16.73
N LYS A 265 -28.59 -4.47 -15.46
CA LYS A 265 -29.43 -4.67 -14.26
C LYS A 265 -29.42 -3.44 -13.35
N LEU A 266 -28.25 -2.82 -13.19
CA LEU A 266 -27.99 -1.64 -12.37
C LEU A 266 -27.30 -0.59 -13.26
N SER A 267 -27.75 0.66 -13.30
CA SER A 267 -27.15 1.70 -14.15
C SER A 267 -26.36 2.71 -13.32
N ALA A 268 -25.38 3.40 -13.92
CA ALA A 268 -24.57 4.42 -13.25
C ALA A 268 -25.43 5.55 -12.63
N GLU A 269 -26.51 5.96 -13.30
CA GLU A 269 -27.48 6.92 -12.80
C GLU A 269 -28.28 6.37 -11.61
N LYS A 270 -28.71 5.11 -11.68
CA LYS A 270 -29.43 4.44 -10.57
C LYS A 270 -28.51 4.21 -9.36
N ILE A 271 -27.22 4.00 -9.60
CA ILE A 271 -26.19 3.95 -8.54
C ILE A 271 -26.10 5.29 -7.83
N ALA A 272 -26.01 6.41 -8.56
CA ALA A 272 -26.04 7.75 -7.96
C ALA A 272 -27.34 7.96 -7.16
N GLY A 273 -28.50 7.65 -7.75
CA GLY A 273 -29.80 7.76 -7.07
C GLY A 273 -29.90 6.94 -5.78
N ILE A 274 -29.34 5.73 -5.71
CA ILE A 274 -29.30 4.92 -4.46
C ILE A 274 -28.45 5.60 -3.36
N ILE A 275 -27.47 6.43 -3.73
CA ILE A 275 -26.64 7.19 -2.80
C ILE A 275 -27.36 8.49 -2.37
N ASP A 276 -28.00 9.18 -3.32
CA ASP A 276 -28.86 10.35 -3.07
C ASP A 276 -30.03 10.00 -2.14
N ASP A 277 -30.68 8.84 -2.33
CA ASP A 277 -31.74 8.26 -1.48
C ASP A 277 -31.26 7.97 -0.04
N ARG A 278 -29.95 7.87 0.19
CA ARG A 278 -29.33 7.78 1.53
C ARG A 278 -28.85 9.13 2.07
N GLY A 279 -29.17 10.21 1.38
CA GLY A 279 -28.98 11.59 1.81
C GLY A 279 -27.58 12.14 1.57
N PHE A 280 -26.85 11.61 0.59
CA PHE A 280 -25.52 12.06 0.16
C PHE A 280 -25.52 12.41 -1.32
N ASP A 281 -25.15 13.64 -1.67
CA ASP A 281 -25.23 14.14 -3.03
C ASP A 281 -24.19 13.45 -3.93
N ALA A 282 -24.66 12.71 -4.95
CA ALA A 282 -23.85 11.76 -5.72
C ALA A 282 -23.67 12.15 -7.20
N LYS A 283 -22.42 12.15 -7.67
CA LYS A 283 -22.08 12.51 -9.06
C LYS A 283 -21.20 11.46 -9.72
N VAL A 284 -21.70 10.83 -10.78
CA VAL A 284 -20.90 9.90 -11.61
C VAL A 284 -19.70 10.65 -12.20
N ILE A 285 -18.49 10.13 -11.98
CA ILE A 285 -17.24 10.64 -12.56
C ILE A 285 -16.94 9.90 -13.87
N SER A 286 -17.05 8.57 -13.86
CA SER A 286 -16.71 7.71 -14.99
C SER A 286 -17.44 6.37 -14.92
N THR A 287 -17.62 5.74 -16.07
CA THR A 287 -18.07 4.34 -16.19
C THR A 287 -17.26 3.67 -17.28
N GLN A 288 -16.48 2.66 -16.91
CA GLN A 288 -15.67 1.86 -17.83
C GLN A 288 -16.33 0.50 -18.02
N LEU A 289 -16.52 0.06 -19.28
CA LEU A 289 -16.99 -1.30 -19.55
C LEU A 289 -15.80 -2.26 -19.70
N SER A 290 -15.77 -3.29 -18.88
CA SER A 290 -14.75 -4.33 -18.91
C SER A 290 -15.14 -5.42 -19.93
N SER A 291 -14.58 -5.34 -21.13
CA SER A 291 -14.64 -6.44 -22.11
C SER A 291 -13.69 -7.57 -21.71
N SER A 292 -14.23 -8.61 -21.08
CA SER A 292 -13.49 -9.86 -20.84
C SER A 292 -13.20 -10.55 -22.18
N GLY A 293 -12.05 -10.24 -22.78
CA GLY A 293 -11.77 -10.69 -24.15
C GLY A 293 -10.54 -10.15 -24.88
N GLN A 294 -9.54 -9.53 -24.23
CA GLN A 294 -8.22 -9.36 -24.85
C GLN A 294 -7.11 -9.24 -23.80
N SER A 295 -6.12 -10.14 -23.87
CA SER A 295 -4.97 -10.21 -22.98
C SER A 295 -3.73 -9.54 -23.61
N THR A 296 -3.88 -8.30 -24.04
CA THR A 296 -2.77 -7.39 -24.37
C THR A 296 -2.58 -6.42 -23.21
N SER A 297 -1.35 -6.34 -22.68
CA SER A 297 -1.05 -5.61 -21.44
C SER A 297 -1.00 -4.08 -21.67
N ALA A 298 -2.17 -3.49 -21.88
CA ALA A 298 -2.34 -2.04 -21.90
C ALA A 298 -2.26 -1.51 -20.45
N ALA A 299 -1.10 -0.98 -20.08
CA ALA A 299 -0.95 -0.20 -18.86
C ALA A 299 -1.64 1.16 -19.02
N VAL A 300 -1.97 1.80 -17.90
CA VAL A 300 -2.36 3.22 -17.85
C VAL A 300 -1.36 3.92 -16.93
N ALA A 301 -0.80 5.02 -17.39
CA ALA A 301 0.01 5.94 -16.59
C ALA A 301 -0.62 7.34 -16.62
N GLN A 302 -0.76 7.94 -15.44
CA GLN A 302 -1.10 9.34 -15.26
C GLN A 302 0.18 10.16 -15.08
N PHE A 303 0.23 11.32 -15.73
CA PHE A 303 1.27 12.32 -15.58
C PHE A 303 0.64 13.65 -15.16
N LYS A 304 1.33 14.46 -14.36
CA LYS A 304 1.06 15.89 -14.20
C LYS A 304 1.90 16.62 -15.23
N VAL A 305 1.26 17.29 -16.18
CA VAL A 305 1.94 18.01 -17.26
C VAL A 305 1.81 19.51 -17.02
N PHE A 306 2.94 20.18 -16.88
CA PHE A 306 3.03 21.61 -16.61
C PHE A 306 3.46 22.35 -17.89
N GLY A 307 2.82 23.50 -18.14
CA GLY A 307 3.08 24.34 -19.32
C GLY A 307 1.97 24.33 -20.37
N VAL A 308 1.10 23.31 -20.37
CA VAL A 308 -0.11 23.27 -21.22
C VAL A 308 -1.10 24.35 -20.74
N LYS A 309 -1.31 25.37 -21.57
CA LYS A 309 -2.16 26.54 -21.26
C LYS A 309 -3.56 26.44 -21.85
N ASP A 310 -3.66 25.92 -23.08
CA ASP A 310 -4.84 26.01 -23.93
C ASP A 310 -5.27 24.65 -24.48
N ALA A 311 -6.53 24.52 -24.90
CA ALA A 311 -7.06 23.29 -25.48
C ALA A 311 -6.37 22.87 -26.79
N ALA A 312 -5.91 23.83 -27.60
CA ALA A 312 -5.11 23.52 -28.79
C ALA A 312 -3.77 22.85 -28.44
N SER A 313 -3.10 23.31 -27.37
CA SER A 313 -1.87 22.70 -26.85
C SER A 313 -2.13 21.30 -26.29
N ALA A 314 -3.25 21.10 -25.59
CA ALA A 314 -3.67 19.80 -25.07
C ALA A 314 -3.89 18.79 -26.20
N ASN A 315 -4.70 19.14 -27.20
CA ASN A 315 -5.00 18.26 -28.34
C ASN A 315 -3.73 17.92 -29.15
N SER A 316 -2.84 18.89 -29.38
CA SER A 316 -1.57 18.64 -30.09
C SER A 316 -0.65 17.68 -29.34
N LEU A 317 -0.64 17.74 -27.99
CA LEU A 317 0.11 16.79 -27.17
C LEU A 317 -0.53 15.39 -27.17
N GLU A 318 -1.87 15.30 -27.14
CA GLU A 318 -2.61 14.04 -27.29
C GLU A 318 -2.32 13.36 -28.63
N GLU A 319 -2.36 14.12 -29.74
CA GLU A 319 -2.10 13.63 -31.09
C GLU A 319 -0.65 13.11 -31.24
N LYS A 320 0.35 13.86 -30.74
CA LYS A 320 1.75 13.42 -30.72
C LYS A 320 1.95 12.15 -29.90
N LEU A 321 1.33 12.06 -28.72
CA LEU A 321 1.40 10.84 -27.90
C LEU A 321 0.71 9.65 -28.58
N GLN A 322 -0.42 9.87 -29.25
CA GLN A 322 -1.09 8.82 -30.04
C GLN A 322 -0.29 8.40 -31.28
N SER A 323 0.60 9.25 -31.81
CA SER A 323 1.51 8.89 -32.90
C SER A 323 2.70 8.01 -32.47
N MET A 324 2.97 7.89 -31.16
CA MET A 324 4.06 7.04 -30.65
C MET A 324 3.67 5.56 -30.72
N PRO A 325 4.50 4.68 -31.32
CA PRO A 325 4.21 3.25 -31.39
C PRO A 325 4.10 2.65 -29.97
N GLY A 326 2.99 1.94 -29.72
CA GLY A 326 2.69 1.36 -28.41
C GLY A 326 1.74 2.17 -27.54
N VAL A 327 1.40 3.42 -27.89
CA VAL A 327 0.32 4.17 -27.22
C VAL A 327 -1.03 3.79 -27.83
N ASN A 328 -1.99 3.41 -26.97
CA ASN A 328 -3.37 3.09 -27.36
C ASN A 328 -4.29 4.32 -27.29
N SER A 329 -4.05 5.24 -26.35
CA SER A 329 -4.83 6.48 -26.19
C SER A 329 -4.14 7.47 -25.25
N ALA A 330 -4.22 8.78 -25.53
CA ALA A 330 -3.77 9.84 -24.63
C ALA A 330 -4.91 10.86 -24.40
N THR A 331 -5.04 11.40 -23.18
CA THR A 331 -6.09 12.39 -22.84
C THR A 331 -5.66 13.37 -21.74
N VAL A 332 -5.79 14.67 -21.98
CA VAL A 332 -5.30 15.77 -21.12
C VAL A 332 -6.47 16.50 -20.45
N SER A 333 -6.64 16.25 -19.15
CA SER A 333 -7.59 16.94 -18.28
C SER A 333 -7.02 18.28 -17.78
N LEU A 334 -7.09 19.32 -18.63
CA LEU A 334 -6.65 20.70 -18.37
C LEU A 334 -6.98 21.20 -16.95
N ALA A 335 -8.23 21.03 -16.50
CA ALA A 335 -8.71 21.49 -15.19
C ALA A 335 -7.99 20.86 -13.97
N THR A 336 -7.18 19.83 -14.20
CA THR A 336 -6.35 19.15 -13.17
C THR A 336 -4.87 19.08 -13.54
N SER A 337 -4.48 19.64 -14.70
CA SER A 337 -3.16 19.48 -15.32
C SER A 337 -2.67 18.03 -15.40
N ARG A 338 -3.60 17.07 -15.62
CA ARG A 338 -3.29 15.64 -15.74
C ARG A 338 -3.38 15.16 -17.19
N LEU A 339 -2.41 14.37 -17.61
CA LEU A 339 -2.42 13.56 -18.83
C LEU A 339 -2.61 12.10 -18.40
N ASN A 340 -3.56 11.40 -19.00
CA ASN A 340 -3.69 9.95 -18.87
C ASN A 340 -3.25 9.30 -20.19
N VAL A 341 -2.29 8.39 -20.16
CA VAL A 341 -1.84 7.61 -21.32
C VAL A 341 -2.13 6.14 -21.08
N SER A 342 -2.84 5.49 -22.01
CA SER A 342 -2.87 4.03 -22.09
C SER A 342 -1.86 3.58 -23.15
N TYR A 343 -0.96 2.67 -22.78
CA TYR A 343 0.17 2.25 -23.59
C TYR A 343 0.60 0.82 -23.28
N GLN A 344 1.45 0.24 -24.12
CA GLN A 344 1.98 -1.12 -23.99
C GLN A 344 3.44 -1.05 -23.51
N PRO A 345 3.75 -1.42 -22.25
CA PRO A 345 5.10 -1.28 -21.68
C PRO A 345 6.20 -2.03 -22.43
N ASN A 346 5.84 -3.05 -23.22
CA ASN A 346 6.77 -3.83 -24.04
C ASN A 346 7.20 -3.10 -25.34
N VAL A 347 6.61 -1.93 -25.65
CA VAL A 347 6.81 -1.19 -26.90
C VAL A 347 7.18 0.28 -26.63
N ALA A 348 6.57 0.90 -25.62
CA ALA A 348 6.92 2.24 -25.15
C ALA A 348 7.17 2.23 -23.64
N GLY A 349 8.36 2.68 -23.22
CA GLY A 349 8.70 2.89 -21.81
C GLY A 349 8.13 4.21 -21.27
N LEU A 350 8.08 4.36 -19.94
CA LEU A 350 7.72 5.64 -19.30
C LEU A 350 8.74 6.73 -19.66
N ARG A 351 10.02 6.36 -19.79
CA ARG A 351 11.10 7.27 -20.18
C ARG A 351 10.83 7.92 -21.53
N ALA A 352 10.49 7.11 -22.54
CA ALA A 352 10.18 7.60 -23.88
C ALA A 352 8.96 8.54 -23.90
N LEU A 353 7.93 8.24 -23.09
CA LEU A 353 6.76 9.12 -22.94
C LEU A 353 7.13 10.47 -22.31
N VAL A 354 7.95 10.48 -21.24
CA VAL A 354 8.40 11.73 -20.61
C VAL A 354 9.32 12.53 -21.55
N GLU A 355 10.28 11.88 -22.20
CA GLU A 355 11.21 12.52 -23.13
C GLU A 355 10.48 13.13 -24.34
N LEU A 356 9.39 12.53 -24.83
CA LEU A 356 8.54 13.12 -25.87
C LEU A 356 7.81 14.38 -25.38
N ILE A 357 7.30 14.38 -24.14
CA ILE A 357 6.58 15.53 -23.57
C ILE A 357 7.55 16.68 -23.28
N GLU A 358 8.76 16.38 -22.78
CA GLU A 358 9.82 17.37 -22.56
C GLU A 358 10.38 17.93 -23.88
N ALA A 359 10.50 17.10 -24.93
CA ALA A 359 10.89 17.55 -26.27
C ALA A 359 9.88 18.52 -26.90
N ASP A 360 8.59 18.44 -26.52
CA ASP A 360 7.56 19.40 -26.93
C ASP A 360 7.46 20.64 -26.01
N GLY A 361 8.40 20.79 -25.06
CA GLY A 361 8.52 21.95 -24.18
C GLY A 361 7.62 21.94 -22.95
N TYR A 362 7.02 20.80 -22.59
CA TYR A 362 6.21 20.64 -21.37
C TYR A 362 6.91 19.77 -20.34
N ASN A 363 6.81 20.12 -19.05
CA ASN A 363 7.39 19.28 -18.00
C ASN A 363 6.39 18.23 -17.54
N ALA A 364 6.74 16.94 -17.65
CA ALA A 364 5.93 15.83 -17.14
C ALA A 364 6.50 15.26 -15.83
N LEU A 365 5.65 15.08 -14.82
CA LEU A 365 5.95 14.28 -13.62
C LEU A 365 4.98 13.11 -13.54
N VAL A 366 5.42 11.92 -13.15
CA VAL A 366 4.51 10.77 -12.98
C VAL A 366 3.55 11.06 -11.81
N ALA A 367 2.25 10.85 -12.03
CA ALA A 367 1.19 11.19 -11.10
C ALA A 367 0.66 10.00 -10.30
N ASP A 368 0.84 8.77 -10.81
CA ASP A 368 0.45 7.50 -10.16
C ASP A 368 1.43 7.08 -9.05
N ASN A 369 1.91 8.06 -8.28
CA ASN A 369 2.88 7.83 -7.23
C ASN A 369 2.19 7.77 -5.87
N ASP A 370 2.00 6.56 -5.34
CA ASP A 370 1.57 6.35 -3.96
C ASP A 370 2.54 6.99 -2.96
N ASP A 371 3.80 7.18 -3.34
CA ASP A 371 4.77 7.97 -2.57
C ASP A 371 4.38 9.45 -2.46
N ASN A 372 3.91 10.07 -3.55
CA ASN A 372 3.38 11.44 -3.48
C ASN A 372 2.09 11.48 -2.65
N ASN A 373 1.19 10.50 -2.80
CA ASN A 373 -0.04 10.43 -2.03
C ASN A 373 0.24 10.25 -0.52
N ALA A 374 1.14 9.34 -0.15
CA ALA A 374 1.47 9.05 1.25
C ALA A 374 2.39 10.12 1.88
N GLN A 375 3.25 10.80 1.11
CA GLN A 375 3.90 12.03 1.59
C GLN A 375 2.87 13.13 1.85
N LEU A 376 1.95 13.40 0.92
CA LEU A 376 0.85 14.36 1.11
C LEU A 376 -0.08 13.96 2.25
N GLU A 377 -0.32 12.66 2.47
CA GLU A 377 -1.12 12.15 3.59
C GLU A 377 -0.36 12.27 4.93
N SER A 378 0.96 12.06 4.95
CA SER A 378 1.78 12.31 6.13
C SER A 378 1.82 13.80 6.50
N LEU A 379 1.83 14.68 5.49
CA LEU A 379 1.74 16.12 5.65
C LEU A 379 0.34 16.56 6.07
N SER A 380 -0.73 15.95 5.56
CA SER A 380 -2.11 16.25 5.95
C SER A 380 -2.39 15.78 7.39
N LYS A 381 -1.95 14.57 7.77
CA LYS A 381 -1.96 14.08 9.17
C LYS A 381 -1.15 15.01 10.08
N THR A 382 0.03 15.46 9.65
CA THR A 382 0.84 16.42 10.42
C THR A 382 0.13 17.77 10.58
N LYS A 383 -0.48 18.29 9.51
CA LYS A 383 -1.31 19.50 9.55
C LYS A 383 -2.47 19.33 10.51
N GLU A 384 -3.22 18.23 10.44
CA GLU A 384 -4.35 17.95 11.34
C GLU A 384 -3.90 17.91 12.81
N ILE A 385 -2.76 17.27 13.11
CA ILE A 385 -2.15 17.28 14.45
C ILE A 385 -1.83 18.72 14.90
N THR A 386 -1.32 19.59 14.02
CA THR A 386 -1.08 21.00 14.37
C THR A 386 -2.37 21.80 14.52
N GLU A 387 -3.43 21.48 13.78
CA GLU A 387 -4.75 22.11 13.93
C GLU A 387 -5.40 21.73 15.25
N TRP A 388 -5.41 20.46 15.64
CA TRP A 388 -5.87 20.03 16.96
C TRP A 388 -5.00 20.58 18.10
N ARG A 389 -3.68 20.67 17.91
CA ARG A 389 -2.78 21.34 18.86
C ARG A 389 -3.08 22.84 18.99
N LYS A 390 -3.45 23.52 17.90
CA LYS A 390 -3.88 24.93 17.91
C LYS A 390 -5.24 25.07 18.60
N ALA A 391 -6.21 24.23 18.25
CA ALA A 391 -7.55 24.18 18.83
C ALA A 391 -7.50 23.98 20.36
N PHE A 392 -6.76 22.98 20.83
CA PHE A 392 -6.53 22.74 22.26
C PHE A 392 -5.83 23.94 22.94
N LYS A 393 -4.78 24.52 22.34
CA LYS A 393 -4.15 25.73 22.88
C LYS A 393 -5.14 26.89 23.01
N THR A 394 -5.99 27.12 22.00
CA THR A 394 -7.00 28.19 22.05
C THR A 394 -8.11 27.91 23.07
N SER A 395 -8.62 26.67 23.16
CA SER A 395 -9.65 26.35 24.15
C SER A 395 -9.10 26.43 25.58
N LEU A 396 -7.86 25.97 25.82
CA LEU A 396 -7.18 26.10 27.11
C LEU A 396 -6.92 27.57 27.48
N ALA A 397 -6.50 28.40 26.52
CA ALA A 397 -6.20 29.82 26.77
C ALA A 397 -7.42 30.64 27.21
N PHE A 398 -8.63 30.28 26.76
CA PHE A 398 -9.87 30.93 27.19
C PHE A 398 -10.58 30.20 28.34
N GLY A 399 -10.59 28.87 28.33
CA GLY A 399 -11.25 28.03 29.34
C GLY A 399 -10.55 27.99 30.70
N LEU A 400 -9.21 28.05 30.74
CA LEU A 400 -8.49 28.10 32.03
C LEU A 400 -8.80 29.39 32.83
N PRO A 401 -8.83 30.60 32.23
CA PRO A 401 -9.37 31.78 32.89
C PRO A 401 -10.81 31.63 33.39
N VAL A 402 -11.72 31.03 32.62
CA VAL A 402 -13.11 30.78 33.07
C VAL A 402 -13.13 29.89 34.31
N PHE A 403 -12.40 28.77 34.31
CA PHE A 403 -12.27 27.87 35.45
C PHE A 403 -11.64 28.54 36.69
N LEU A 404 -10.66 29.42 36.48
CA LEU A 404 -10.05 30.19 37.57
C LEU A 404 -11.04 31.19 38.19
N ILE A 405 -11.85 31.88 37.36
CA ILE A 405 -12.83 32.87 37.81
C ILE A 405 -14.07 32.21 38.44
N SER A 406 -14.56 31.08 37.89
CA SER A 406 -15.75 30.38 38.40
C SER A 406 -15.50 29.66 39.71
N MET A 407 -14.37 28.95 39.83
CA MET A 407 -14.16 27.96 40.90
C MET A 407 -12.96 28.28 41.79
N VAL A 408 -11.81 28.63 41.22
CA VAL A 408 -10.55 28.69 41.99
C VAL A 408 -10.42 29.99 42.80
N ILE A 409 -10.70 31.15 42.21
CA ILE A 409 -10.59 32.44 42.90
C ILE A 409 -11.56 32.54 44.10
N PRO A 410 -12.86 32.19 43.97
CA PRO A 410 -13.80 32.21 45.10
C PRO A 410 -13.41 31.27 46.25
N MET A 411 -12.78 30.13 45.95
CA MET A 411 -12.38 29.13 46.94
C MET A 411 -11.03 29.42 47.60
N LEU A 412 -10.06 29.97 46.84
CA LEU A 412 -8.66 30.10 47.28
C LEU A 412 -8.32 31.50 47.80
N ILE A 413 -8.89 32.56 47.24
CA ILE A 413 -8.62 33.95 47.67
C ILE A 413 -9.91 34.80 47.63
N PRO A 414 -10.78 34.71 48.65
CA PRO A 414 -12.04 35.48 48.73
C PRO A 414 -11.90 37.02 48.75
N ALA A 415 -10.67 37.53 48.87
CA ALA A 415 -10.34 38.96 48.77
C ALA A 415 -10.15 39.45 47.31
N LEU A 416 -10.01 38.53 46.34
CA LEU A 416 -9.82 38.82 44.91
C LEU A 416 -11.06 38.47 44.05
N ASP A 417 -12.18 38.05 44.66
CA ASP A 417 -13.41 37.76 43.89
C ASP A 417 -14.04 39.04 43.33
N THR A 418 -13.92 39.22 42.02
CA THR A 418 -14.58 40.29 41.25
C THR A 418 -16.10 40.13 41.20
N GLY A 419 -16.64 38.98 41.62
CA GLY A 419 -18.06 38.72 41.89
C GLY A 419 -18.65 39.52 43.05
N ARG A 420 -17.94 40.52 43.60
CA ARG A 420 -18.51 41.59 44.43
C ARG A 420 -18.98 42.81 43.63
N ILE A 421 -18.60 42.92 42.34
CA ILE A 421 -18.97 44.05 41.48
C ILE A 421 -20.27 43.72 40.74
N ILE A 422 -21.35 44.36 41.19
CA ILE A 422 -22.69 44.31 40.59
C ILE A 422 -22.78 45.44 39.54
N LEU A 423 -23.16 45.12 38.30
CA LEU A 423 -23.42 46.13 37.26
C LEU A 423 -24.90 46.50 37.18
N ILE A 424 -25.77 45.51 37.34
CA ILE A 424 -27.24 45.59 37.33
C ILE A 424 -27.70 44.62 38.43
N PRO A 425 -28.80 44.86 39.17
CA PRO A 425 -29.35 43.85 40.08
C PRO A 425 -29.46 42.46 39.41
N GLY A 426 -28.83 41.46 40.00
CA GLY A 426 -28.74 40.08 39.49
C GLY A 426 -27.60 39.80 38.50
N LEU A 427 -26.89 40.83 38.02
CA LEU A 427 -25.82 40.71 37.03
C LEU A 427 -24.45 41.12 37.61
N TYR A 428 -23.57 40.13 37.75
CA TYR A 428 -22.25 40.24 38.34
C TYR A 428 -21.16 40.26 37.27
N MET A 429 -20.11 41.06 37.47
CA MET A 429 -19.03 41.23 36.49
C MET A 429 -18.32 39.92 36.12
N SER A 430 -18.15 39.01 37.09
CA SER A 430 -17.56 37.69 36.90
C SER A 430 -18.30 36.85 35.85
N ASP A 431 -19.62 36.84 35.89
CA ASP A 431 -20.45 36.00 35.01
C ASP A 431 -20.47 36.54 33.57
N ILE A 432 -20.42 37.87 33.40
CA ILE A 432 -20.24 38.51 32.08
C ILE A 432 -18.89 38.13 31.48
N ILE A 433 -17.81 38.18 32.28
CA ILE A 433 -16.46 37.79 31.82
C ILE A 433 -16.44 36.30 31.43
N CYS A 434 -17.04 35.42 32.24
CA CYS A 434 -17.16 33.99 31.93
C CYS A 434 -17.93 33.73 30.63
N LEU A 435 -19.04 34.44 30.39
CA LEU A 435 -19.80 34.37 29.13
C LEU A 435 -18.95 34.78 27.92
N ILE A 436 -18.29 35.95 27.98
CA ILE A 436 -17.45 36.48 26.89
C ILE A 436 -16.29 35.53 26.56
N LEU A 437 -15.62 34.98 27.57
CA LEU A 437 -14.51 34.03 27.39
C LEU A 437 -14.98 32.66 26.87
N THR A 438 -16.22 32.25 27.18
CA THR A 438 -16.75 30.94 26.75
C THR A 438 -17.23 30.94 25.30
N ILE A 439 -17.71 32.08 24.76
CA ILE A 439 -18.21 32.19 23.38
C ILE A 439 -17.17 31.73 22.32
N PRO A 440 -15.88 32.17 22.35
CA PRO A 440 -14.84 31.66 21.44
C PRO A 440 -14.57 30.15 21.56
N VAL A 441 -14.75 29.57 22.74
CA VAL A 441 -14.57 28.12 22.95
C VAL A 441 -15.78 27.36 22.38
N GLN A 442 -17.00 27.80 22.70
CA GLN A 442 -18.25 27.15 22.31
C GLN A 442 -18.50 27.24 20.79
N PHE A 443 -18.44 28.44 20.21
CA PHE A 443 -18.80 28.67 18.81
C PHE A 443 -17.61 28.86 17.86
N GLY A 444 -16.40 29.08 18.38
CA GLY A 444 -15.17 29.07 17.60
C GLY A 444 -14.62 27.64 17.48
N VAL A 445 -14.06 27.12 18.58
CA VAL A 445 -13.47 25.77 18.60
C VAL A 445 -14.54 24.69 18.45
N GLY A 446 -15.67 24.83 19.17
CA GLY A 446 -16.75 23.85 19.15
C GLY A 446 -17.49 23.73 17.81
N LYS A 447 -17.34 24.68 16.87
CA LYS A 447 -17.98 24.66 15.53
C LYS A 447 -17.75 23.35 14.78
N ARG A 448 -16.57 22.72 14.93
CA ARG A 448 -16.26 21.41 14.32
C ARG A 448 -17.22 20.31 14.81
N PHE A 449 -17.48 20.26 16.11
CA PHE A 449 -18.41 19.27 16.70
C PHE A 449 -19.86 19.55 16.30
N TYR A 450 -20.30 20.83 16.24
CA TYR A 450 -21.64 21.17 15.74
C TYR A 450 -21.91 20.67 14.32
N ILE A 451 -20.96 20.88 13.39
CA ILE A 451 -21.08 20.42 11.99
C ILE A 451 -21.11 18.88 11.93
N SER A 452 -20.23 18.21 12.67
CA SER A 452 -20.16 16.74 12.76
C SER A 452 -21.46 16.14 13.32
N ALA A 453 -21.95 16.68 14.45
CA ALA A 453 -23.20 16.26 15.08
C ALA A 453 -24.42 16.47 14.17
N TYR A 454 -24.50 17.59 13.45
CA TYR A 454 -25.61 17.86 12.53
C TYR A 454 -25.65 16.84 11.37
N LYS A 455 -24.50 16.55 10.74
CA LYS A 455 -24.39 15.48 9.72
C LYS A 455 -24.77 14.12 10.31
N SER A 456 -24.18 13.76 11.44
CA SER A 456 -24.45 12.51 12.17
C SER A 456 -25.95 12.31 12.47
N MET A 457 -26.67 13.38 12.82
CA MET A 457 -28.12 13.34 13.00
C MET A 457 -28.89 13.22 11.67
N LYS A 458 -28.49 13.91 10.59
CA LYS A 458 -29.11 13.79 9.25
C LYS A 458 -29.10 12.33 8.77
N HIS A 459 -28.01 11.60 9.02
CA HIS A 459 -27.83 10.21 8.59
C HIS A 459 -28.30 9.16 9.61
N GLY A 460 -29.14 9.54 10.59
CA GLY A 460 -29.77 8.62 11.55
C GLY A 460 -28.81 7.87 12.49
N SER A 461 -27.54 8.27 12.55
CA SER A 461 -26.46 7.57 13.26
C SER A 461 -25.83 8.48 14.31
N PRO A 462 -26.39 8.57 15.53
CA PRO A 462 -25.94 9.52 16.54
C PRO A 462 -24.55 9.15 17.09
N THR A 463 -23.58 10.02 16.84
CA THR A 463 -22.17 9.82 17.20
C THR A 463 -21.80 10.50 18.52
N MET A 464 -20.57 10.23 18.99
CA MET A 464 -19.93 10.89 20.14
C MET A 464 -20.12 12.41 20.14
N ASP A 465 -19.92 13.06 18.98
CA ASP A 465 -19.97 14.52 18.87
C ASP A 465 -21.39 15.08 19.16
N VAL A 466 -22.45 14.27 19.00
CA VAL A 466 -23.83 14.64 19.37
C VAL A 466 -23.98 14.78 20.89
N LEU A 467 -23.44 13.83 21.69
CA LEU A 467 -23.45 13.94 23.16
C LEU A 467 -22.67 15.17 23.63
N VAL A 468 -21.52 15.44 23.01
CA VAL A 468 -20.65 16.59 23.31
C VAL A 468 -21.36 17.91 23.01
N VAL A 469 -21.97 18.03 21.84
CA VAL A 469 -22.74 19.22 21.42
C VAL A 469 -23.95 19.42 22.33
N LEU A 470 -24.70 18.37 22.65
CA LEU A 470 -25.89 18.45 23.50
C LEU A 470 -25.53 18.86 24.94
N GLY A 471 -24.54 18.21 25.56
CA GLY A 471 -24.11 18.52 26.93
C GLY A 471 -23.53 19.92 27.09
N THR A 472 -22.67 20.36 26.16
CA THR A 472 -22.08 21.72 26.20
C THR A 472 -23.10 22.80 25.85
N SER A 473 -23.94 22.59 24.82
CA SER A 473 -25.03 23.54 24.51
C SER A 473 -25.99 23.69 25.68
N ALA A 474 -26.37 22.58 26.34
CA ALA A 474 -27.22 22.62 27.53
C ALA A 474 -26.57 23.46 28.64
N ALA A 475 -25.30 23.23 28.98
CA ALA A 475 -24.60 24.02 29.99
C ALA A 475 -24.49 25.52 29.64
N PHE A 476 -24.19 25.83 28.38
CA PHE A 476 -24.06 27.21 27.90
C PHE A 476 -25.38 27.97 27.93
N PHE A 477 -26.43 27.43 27.31
CA PHE A 477 -27.75 28.08 27.27
C PHE A 477 -28.43 28.09 28.64
N PHE A 478 -28.22 27.07 29.48
CA PHE A 478 -28.65 27.08 30.88
C PHE A 478 -28.01 28.22 31.67
N SER A 479 -26.71 28.45 31.50
CA SER A 479 -25.99 29.53 32.21
C SER A 479 -26.52 30.92 31.81
N ILE A 480 -26.85 31.13 30.52
CA ILE A 480 -27.52 32.35 30.05
C ILE A 480 -28.93 32.47 30.64
N ALA A 481 -29.69 31.39 30.69
CA ALA A 481 -31.03 31.38 31.29
C ALA A 481 -30.99 31.70 32.80
N ALA A 482 -30.01 31.18 33.55
CA ALA A 482 -29.80 31.49 34.96
C ALA A 482 -29.49 32.98 35.19
N MET A 483 -28.64 33.58 34.34
CA MET A 483 -28.39 35.03 34.38
C MET A 483 -29.68 35.83 34.10
N LEU A 484 -30.46 35.45 33.09
CA LEU A 484 -31.74 36.11 32.77
C LEU A 484 -32.76 35.99 33.90
N VAL A 485 -32.87 34.84 34.55
CA VAL A 485 -33.78 34.63 35.70
C VAL A 485 -33.39 35.54 36.88
N SER A 486 -32.10 35.65 37.20
CA SER A 486 -31.62 36.53 38.29
C SER A 486 -31.88 38.03 38.02
N ILE A 487 -31.86 38.46 36.75
CA ILE A 487 -32.22 39.83 36.36
C ILE A 487 -33.75 40.06 36.51
N VAL A 488 -34.58 39.10 36.11
CA VAL A 488 -36.04 39.28 35.98
C VAL A 488 -36.80 39.03 37.29
N PHE A 489 -36.36 38.11 38.14
CA PHE A 489 -37.10 37.67 39.32
C PHE A 489 -36.37 38.04 40.64
N PRO A 490 -37.02 38.76 41.57
CA PRO A 490 -36.52 38.91 42.93
C PRO A 490 -36.60 37.57 43.71
N PRO A 491 -35.66 37.28 44.62
CA PRO A 491 -34.49 38.10 44.98
C PRO A 491 -33.34 37.97 43.96
N HIS A 492 -32.68 39.09 43.69
CA HIS A 492 -31.57 39.22 42.73
C HIS A 492 -30.25 38.61 43.26
N THR A 493 -30.23 37.31 43.53
CA THR A 493 -29.05 36.56 44.02
C THR A 493 -28.09 36.20 42.89
N ARG A 494 -26.81 35.92 43.22
CA ARG A 494 -25.78 35.54 42.23
C ARG A 494 -26.24 34.29 41.45
N PRO A 495 -26.36 34.35 40.11
CA PRO A 495 -26.76 33.20 39.32
C PRO A 495 -25.68 32.12 39.39
N SER A 496 -26.08 30.89 39.67
CA SER A 496 -25.21 29.72 39.68
C SER A 496 -24.93 29.25 38.23
N THR A 497 -24.01 29.97 37.56
CA THR A 497 -23.61 29.70 36.18
C THR A 497 -22.63 28.51 36.09
N ILE A 498 -22.62 27.83 34.93
CA ILE A 498 -21.78 26.64 34.66
C ILE A 498 -21.02 26.75 33.33
N PHE A 499 -20.62 27.98 32.95
CA PHE A 499 -19.83 28.28 31.75
C PHE A 499 -18.47 27.56 31.72
N ASP A 500 -17.92 27.28 32.90
CA ASP A 500 -16.72 26.47 33.10
C ASP A 500 -16.90 25.02 32.64
N THR A 501 -18.04 24.39 32.92
CA THR A 501 -18.33 23.04 32.42
C THR A 501 -18.31 23.02 30.89
N SER A 502 -18.93 24.01 30.22
CA SER A 502 -18.96 24.08 28.75
C SER A 502 -17.57 24.26 28.14
N SER A 503 -16.79 25.23 28.65
CA SER A 503 -15.47 25.56 28.13
C SER A 503 -14.39 24.51 28.47
N MET A 504 -14.44 23.92 29.67
CA MET A 504 -13.50 22.88 30.09
C MET A 504 -13.78 21.54 29.40
N LEU A 505 -15.04 21.18 29.13
CA LEU A 505 -15.35 19.95 28.40
C LEU A 505 -14.83 19.98 26.96
N ILE A 506 -15.04 21.09 26.24
CA ILE A 506 -14.44 21.28 24.90
C ILE A 506 -12.90 21.22 24.99
N THR A 507 -12.31 21.74 26.07
CA THR A 507 -10.84 21.69 26.29
C THR A 507 -10.32 20.27 26.57
N PHE A 508 -11.03 19.45 27.34
CA PHE A 508 -10.66 18.05 27.57
C PHE A 508 -10.87 17.17 26.32
N ILE A 509 -11.92 17.43 25.54
CA ILE A 509 -12.22 16.66 24.32
C ILE A 509 -11.24 17.01 23.19
N THR A 510 -10.88 18.28 23.02
CA THR A 510 -9.82 18.69 22.08
C THR A 510 -8.44 18.18 22.49
N LEU A 511 -8.14 18.08 23.79
CA LEU A 511 -6.96 17.37 24.29
C LEU A 511 -6.99 15.88 23.91
N GLY A 512 -8.14 15.22 24.07
CA GLY A 512 -8.36 13.83 23.65
C GLY A 512 -8.08 13.62 22.15
N ARG A 513 -8.71 14.43 21.28
CA ARG A 513 -8.49 14.40 19.81
C ARG A 513 -7.04 14.73 19.42
N PHE A 514 -6.39 15.67 20.11
CA PHE A 514 -4.96 15.95 19.89
C PHE A 514 -4.07 14.76 20.26
N LEU A 515 -4.33 14.07 21.37
CA LEU A 515 -3.57 12.89 21.79
C LEU A 515 -3.84 11.67 20.88
N GLU A 516 -5.08 11.46 20.46
CA GLU A 516 -5.49 10.49 19.43
C GLU A 516 -4.66 10.67 18.15
N ASN A 517 -4.74 11.86 17.53
CA ASN A 517 -4.09 12.08 16.25
C ASN A 517 -2.57 12.17 16.37
N ARG A 518 -2.03 12.62 17.52
CA ARG A 518 -0.59 12.52 17.81
C ARG A 518 -0.11 11.07 17.90
N ALA A 519 -0.91 10.15 18.45
CA ALA A 519 -0.58 8.73 18.47
C ALA A 519 -0.58 8.15 17.05
N LYS A 520 -1.60 8.47 16.24
CA LYS A 520 -1.70 8.08 14.82
C LYS A 520 -0.54 8.61 13.98
N GLY A 521 -0.11 9.85 14.20
CA GLY A 521 1.04 10.44 13.49
C GLY A 521 2.39 9.77 13.83
N GLN A 522 2.56 9.18 15.02
CA GLN A 522 3.83 8.53 15.38
C GLN A 522 4.07 7.22 14.63
N THR A 523 3.03 6.45 14.32
CA THR A 523 3.15 5.20 13.56
C THR A 523 3.27 5.47 12.07
N SER A 524 2.56 6.47 11.53
CA SER A 524 2.77 6.96 10.16
C SER A 524 4.22 7.43 9.92
N LYS A 525 4.93 7.89 10.96
CA LYS A 525 6.37 8.24 10.86
C LYS A 525 7.30 7.02 10.69
N ALA A 526 6.87 5.81 11.06
CA ALA A 526 7.63 4.59 10.76
C ALA A 526 7.51 4.22 9.27
N LEU A 527 6.30 4.28 8.70
CA LEU A 527 6.07 4.09 7.27
C LEU A 527 6.85 5.12 6.43
N SER A 528 6.77 6.41 6.79
CA SER A 528 7.53 7.47 6.13
C SER A 528 9.06 7.28 6.20
N ARG A 529 9.58 6.56 7.21
CA ARG A 529 11.01 6.19 7.27
C ARG A 529 11.36 5.09 6.26
N LEU A 530 10.54 4.06 6.12
CA LEU A 530 10.71 3.00 5.12
C LEU A 530 10.69 3.57 3.70
N MET A 531 9.73 4.46 3.40
CA MET A 531 9.66 5.17 2.12
C MET A 531 10.91 6.02 1.86
N SER A 532 11.46 6.66 2.91
CA SER A 532 12.72 7.43 2.79
C SER A 532 13.98 6.58 2.61
N LEU A 533 13.89 5.26 2.45
CA LEU A 533 15.02 4.40 2.10
C LEU A 533 15.37 4.49 0.61
N ALA A 534 14.37 4.60 -0.28
CA ALA A 534 14.61 4.85 -1.70
C ALA A 534 15.35 6.19 -1.91
N PRO A 535 16.32 6.26 -2.85
CA PRO A 535 16.82 7.52 -3.38
C PRO A 535 15.83 8.10 -4.41
N SER A 536 15.82 9.42 -4.58
CA SER A 536 14.94 10.10 -5.55
C SER A 536 15.54 10.16 -6.97
N MET A 537 16.86 10.01 -7.10
CA MET A 537 17.60 10.02 -8.36
C MET A 537 18.53 8.80 -8.41
N ALA A 538 18.81 8.32 -9.61
CA ALA A 538 19.81 7.29 -9.90
C ALA A 538 20.69 7.73 -11.08
N THR A 539 21.90 7.16 -11.17
CA THR A 539 22.78 7.36 -12.35
C THR A 539 22.77 6.08 -13.18
N ILE A 540 22.39 6.18 -14.46
CA ILE A 540 22.41 5.07 -15.41
C ILE A 540 23.41 5.34 -16.54
N TYR A 541 23.82 4.28 -17.24
CA TYR A 541 24.42 4.42 -18.56
C TYR A 541 23.34 4.64 -19.64
N ALA A 542 23.56 5.60 -20.54
CA ALA A 542 22.61 5.94 -21.60
C ALA A 542 22.38 4.82 -22.64
N ASP A 543 23.39 3.97 -22.88
CA ASP A 543 23.26 2.72 -23.63
C ASP A 543 23.64 1.52 -22.74
N PRO A 544 22.66 0.74 -22.24
CA PRO A 544 22.94 -0.44 -21.41
C PRO A 544 23.59 -1.57 -22.21
N ILE A 545 23.35 -1.68 -23.53
CA ILE A 545 23.90 -2.75 -24.38
C ILE A 545 25.39 -2.51 -24.64
N ALA A 546 25.80 -1.25 -24.83
CA ALA A 546 27.21 -0.89 -24.90
C ALA A 546 27.93 -1.13 -23.55
N ALA A 547 27.30 -0.76 -22.43
CA ALA A 547 27.87 -0.94 -21.10
C ALA A 547 28.00 -2.43 -20.69
N ASP A 548 27.03 -3.28 -21.02
CA ASP A 548 27.13 -4.74 -20.83
C ASP A 548 28.28 -5.34 -21.65
N LYS A 549 28.39 -5.00 -22.95
CA LYS A 549 29.49 -5.46 -23.81
C LYS A 549 30.86 -4.99 -23.31
N ALA A 550 30.94 -3.78 -22.76
CA ALA A 550 32.16 -3.26 -22.15
C ALA A 550 32.55 -4.04 -20.87
N ALA A 551 31.57 -4.51 -20.09
CA ALA A 551 31.82 -5.38 -18.94
C ALA A 551 32.29 -6.79 -19.37
N GLU A 552 31.66 -7.39 -20.39
CA GLU A 552 32.06 -8.70 -20.92
C GLU A 552 33.47 -8.68 -21.54
N GLY A 553 33.80 -7.64 -22.31
CA GLY A 553 35.11 -7.50 -22.96
C GLY A 553 36.28 -7.35 -21.97
N TRP A 554 36.04 -6.81 -20.78
CA TRP A 554 37.07 -6.65 -19.74
C TRP A 554 37.50 -7.99 -19.10
N ASP A 555 36.55 -8.90 -18.84
CA ASP A 555 36.88 -10.20 -18.24
C ASP A 555 37.69 -11.08 -19.22
N VAL A 556 37.39 -11.01 -20.51
CA VAL A 556 38.15 -11.70 -21.57
C VAL A 556 39.59 -11.20 -21.63
N ALA A 557 39.81 -9.89 -21.51
CA ALA A 557 41.16 -9.30 -21.53
C ALA A 557 42.05 -9.74 -20.35
N ILE A 558 41.45 -10.09 -19.21
CA ILE A 558 42.16 -10.61 -18.03
C ILE A 558 42.48 -12.11 -18.19
N GLY A 559 41.62 -12.87 -18.88
CA GLY A 559 41.80 -14.32 -19.09
C GLY A 559 42.92 -14.70 -20.06
N THR A 560 43.23 -13.88 -21.08
CA THR A 560 44.23 -14.22 -22.10
C THR A 560 45.37 -13.21 -22.21
N ALA A 561 46.32 -13.29 -21.28
CA ALA A 561 47.58 -12.55 -21.35
C ALA A 561 48.52 -13.08 -22.47
N LYS A 562 48.23 -12.72 -23.71
CA LYS A 562 49.16 -12.84 -24.85
C LYS A 562 49.07 -11.61 -25.74
N GLU A 563 50.22 -11.00 -26.01
CA GLU A 563 50.31 -9.73 -26.74
C GLU A 563 49.87 -9.83 -28.20
N SER A 564 49.00 -8.92 -28.63
CA SER A 564 48.85 -8.54 -30.04
C SER A 564 48.86 -7.03 -30.16
N LYS A 565 50.04 -6.46 -30.45
CA LYS A 565 50.18 -5.03 -30.76
C LYS A 565 49.65 -4.74 -32.16
N THR A 566 48.54 -4.03 -32.23
CA THR A 566 48.12 -3.27 -33.42
C THR A 566 47.51 -1.96 -32.95
N ASP A 567 48.14 -0.84 -33.31
CA ASP A 567 47.69 0.49 -32.91
C ASP A 567 46.44 0.91 -33.68
N SER A 568 45.27 0.63 -33.08
CA SER A 568 44.01 1.26 -33.46
C SER A 568 43.31 1.77 -32.20
N ALA A 569 43.80 2.89 -31.67
CA ALA A 569 43.16 3.64 -30.61
C ALA A 569 41.88 4.31 -31.13
N GLN A 570 40.83 3.52 -31.35
CA GLN A 570 39.48 4.04 -31.24
C GLN A 570 39.19 4.24 -29.76
N GLU A 571 39.10 5.49 -29.35
CA GLU A 571 38.45 5.87 -28.10
C GLU A 571 36.97 5.49 -28.22
N GLY A 572 36.64 4.25 -27.86
CA GLY A 572 35.26 3.77 -27.84
C GLY A 572 34.48 4.59 -26.83
N ASN A 573 33.60 5.47 -27.34
CA ASN A 573 32.88 6.49 -26.57
C ASN A 573 32.51 6.02 -25.15
N ALA A 574 32.94 6.79 -24.16
CA ALA A 574 32.54 6.56 -22.77
C ALA A 574 31.01 6.51 -22.70
N ALA A 575 30.47 5.42 -22.15
CA ALA A 575 29.03 5.28 -21.96
C ALA A 575 28.53 6.43 -21.09
N GLU A 576 27.66 7.27 -21.65
CA GLU A 576 27.26 8.54 -21.05
C GLU A 576 26.49 8.32 -19.74
N GLU A 577 26.99 8.88 -18.62
CA GLU A 577 26.33 8.80 -17.31
C GLU A 577 25.14 9.78 -17.26
N LYS A 578 23.91 9.27 -17.41
CA LYS A 578 22.67 10.06 -17.32
C LYS A 578 22.07 9.93 -15.91
N VAL A 579 21.90 11.06 -15.22
CA VAL A 579 21.20 11.11 -13.93
C VAL A 579 19.70 11.26 -14.19
N ILE A 580 18.90 10.30 -13.73
CA ILE A 580 17.44 10.24 -13.92
C ILE A 580 16.70 10.15 -12.57
N PRO A 581 15.43 10.58 -12.48
CA PRO A 581 14.57 10.25 -11.35
C PRO A 581 14.39 8.73 -11.23
N THR A 582 14.35 8.21 -9.99
CA THR A 582 14.16 6.77 -9.73
C THR A 582 12.85 6.21 -10.31
N GLU A 583 11.85 7.08 -10.51
CA GLU A 583 10.56 6.78 -11.17
C GLU A 583 10.68 6.42 -12.66
N LEU A 584 11.78 6.82 -13.32
CA LEU A 584 12.02 6.59 -14.76
C LEU A 584 13.04 5.48 -15.04
N ILE A 585 13.39 4.69 -14.02
CA ILE A 585 14.21 3.47 -14.17
C ILE A 585 13.35 2.37 -14.81
N GLU A 586 13.93 1.66 -15.77
CA GLU A 586 13.27 0.59 -16.53
C GLU A 586 14.07 -0.73 -16.40
N VAL A 587 13.40 -1.86 -16.61
CA VAL A 587 14.04 -3.18 -16.46
C VAL A 587 15.05 -3.40 -17.59
N GLY A 588 16.30 -3.68 -17.23
CA GLY A 588 17.43 -3.77 -18.16
C GLY A 588 18.39 -2.59 -18.12
N ASP A 589 18.05 -1.47 -17.47
CA ASP A 589 19.02 -0.39 -17.21
C ASP A 589 20.25 -0.89 -16.45
N ILE A 590 21.41 -0.28 -16.70
CA ILE A 590 22.61 -0.47 -15.88
C ILE A 590 22.81 0.77 -15.01
N VAL A 591 22.62 0.59 -13.71
CA VAL A 591 22.76 1.62 -12.68
C VAL A 591 24.16 1.58 -12.08
N ILE A 592 24.73 2.76 -11.83
CA ILE A 592 26.03 2.96 -11.21
C ILE A 592 25.83 3.29 -9.73
N LEU A 593 26.38 2.46 -8.84
CA LEU A 593 26.44 2.71 -7.40
C LEU A 593 27.84 3.16 -6.98
N ARG A 594 27.92 4.32 -6.34
CA ARG A 594 29.12 4.87 -5.71
C ARG A 594 29.13 4.47 -4.21
N PRO A 595 30.29 4.47 -3.54
CA PRO A 595 30.35 4.10 -2.12
C PRO A 595 29.45 4.98 -1.24
N GLY A 596 28.60 4.37 -0.42
CA GLY A 596 27.59 5.06 0.40
C GLY A 596 26.24 5.34 -0.31
N ASP A 597 26.10 5.08 -1.61
CA ASP A 597 24.84 5.28 -2.32
C ASP A 597 23.75 4.30 -1.84
N LYS A 598 22.50 4.75 -1.89
CA LYS A 598 21.32 3.88 -1.72
C LYS A 598 21.00 3.20 -3.04
N ILE A 599 20.65 1.92 -2.97
CA ILE A 599 20.27 1.15 -4.16
C ILE A 599 18.86 1.58 -4.62
N PRO A 600 18.66 2.05 -5.87
CA PRO A 600 17.39 2.65 -6.30
C PRO A 600 16.32 1.63 -6.72
N ALA A 601 16.73 0.44 -7.16
CA ALA A 601 15.88 -0.58 -7.76
C ALA A 601 16.48 -1.97 -7.52
N ASP A 602 15.69 -3.05 -7.64
CA ASP A 602 16.24 -4.40 -7.46
C ASP A 602 16.99 -4.83 -8.72
N GLY A 603 18.07 -5.59 -8.58
CA GLY A 603 18.89 -5.98 -9.72
C GLY A 603 20.01 -6.96 -9.43
N THR A 604 20.86 -7.22 -10.42
CA THR A 604 22.02 -8.11 -10.32
C THR A 604 23.31 -7.39 -10.68
N VAL A 605 24.36 -7.56 -9.86
CA VAL A 605 25.68 -6.96 -10.09
C VAL A 605 26.25 -7.44 -11.43
N THR A 606 26.54 -6.51 -12.34
CA THR A 606 27.26 -6.80 -13.58
C THR A 606 28.76 -6.57 -13.43
N ARG A 607 29.19 -5.62 -12.58
CA ARG A 607 30.60 -5.27 -12.40
C ARG A 607 30.94 -4.81 -10.97
N GLY A 608 32.09 -5.25 -10.48
CA GLY A 608 32.63 -4.90 -9.15
C GLY A 608 32.21 -5.84 -8.03
N GLU A 609 32.70 -5.55 -6.82
CA GLU A 609 32.24 -6.17 -5.57
C GLU A 609 32.14 -5.12 -4.47
N THR A 610 31.22 -5.33 -3.52
CA THR A 610 30.98 -4.42 -2.39
C THR A 610 30.29 -5.15 -1.23
N TYR A 611 30.36 -4.59 -0.03
CA TYR A 611 29.50 -5.00 1.08
C TYR A 611 28.24 -4.13 1.07
N VAL A 612 27.06 -4.75 1.16
CA VAL A 612 25.77 -4.03 1.20
C VAL A 612 25.14 -4.17 2.59
N ASP A 613 24.73 -3.05 3.17
CA ASP A 613 23.95 -3.03 4.40
C ASP A 613 22.47 -3.23 4.08
N GLU A 614 22.00 -4.46 4.31
CA GLU A 614 20.60 -4.86 4.12
C GLU A 614 19.78 -4.75 5.42
N SER A 615 20.37 -4.28 6.52
CA SER A 615 19.78 -4.31 7.88
C SER A 615 18.43 -3.59 7.99
N MET A 616 18.19 -2.58 7.16
CA MET A 616 16.93 -1.84 7.11
C MET A 616 15.77 -2.61 6.44
N VAL A 617 16.05 -3.70 5.71
CA VAL A 617 15.06 -4.53 5.00
C VAL A 617 14.99 -5.95 5.56
N THR A 618 16.14 -6.60 5.77
CA THR A 618 16.22 -7.98 6.31
C THR A 618 16.24 -8.02 7.84
N GLY A 619 16.72 -6.94 8.47
CA GLY A 619 16.99 -6.91 9.91
C GLY A 619 18.31 -7.58 10.33
N GLU A 620 19.14 -8.03 9.40
CA GLU A 620 20.46 -8.61 9.69
C GLU A 620 21.52 -7.51 9.84
N ALA A 621 22.18 -7.45 11.01
CA ALA A 621 23.05 -6.32 11.39
C ALA A 621 24.49 -6.39 10.85
N MET A 622 24.78 -7.32 9.93
CA MET A 622 26.11 -7.52 9.33
C MET A 622 26.00 -7.31 7.81
N PRO A 623 26.79 -6.40 7.20
CA PRO A 623 26.77 -6.19 5.75
C PRO A 623 27.12 -7.45 4.96
N VAL A 624 26.35 -7.71 3.90
CA VAL A 624 26.48 -8.89 3.04
C VAL A 624 27.41 -8.58 1.87
N LEU A 625 28.42 -9.42 1.63
CA LEU A 625 29.30 -9.29 0.45
C LEU A 625 28.52 -9.64 -0.83
N LYS A 626 28.54 -8.73 -1.80
CA LYS A 626 27.94 -8.88 -3.14
C LYS A 626 29.04 -8.79 -4.19
N ARG A 627 29.02 -9.74 -5.13
CA ARG A 627 29.94 -9.87 -6.29
C ARG A 627 29.11 -9.96 -7.57
N LYS A 628 29.76 -10.01 -8.75
CA LYS A 628 29.12 -10.27 -10.05
C LYS A 628 28.10 -11.42 -9.97
N GLY A 629 26.90 -11.22 -10.51
CA GLY A 629 25.75 -12.13 -10.41
C GLY A 629 24.97 -12.06 -9.08
N GLY A 630 25.51 -11.41 -8.05
CA GLY A 630 24.85 -11.19 -6.76
C GLY A 630 23.64 -10.26 -6.87
N LEU A 631 22.57 -10.59 -6.15
CA LEU A 631 21.30 -9.86 -6.19
C LEU A 631 21.29 -8.71 -5.17
N LEU A 632 20.86 -7.52 -5.61
CA LEU A 632 20.76 -6.27 -4.86
C LEU A 632 19.29 -5.88 -4.65
N ILE A 633 18.98 -5.29 -3.50
CA ILE A 633 17.62 -4.95 -3.07
C ILE A 633 17.48 -3.43 -2.94
N GLY A 634 16.42 -2.85 -3.48
CA GLY A 634 16.11 -1.42 -3.40
C GLY A 634 16.00 -0.90 -1.96
N GLY A 635 16.53 0.29 -1.71
CA GLY A 635 16.56 0.95 -0.39
C GLY A 635 17.63 0.45 0.59
N THR A 636 18.39 -0.59 0.24
CA THR A 636 19.60 -0.98 0.97
C THR A 636 20.75 -0.01 0.67
N VAL A 637 21.82 -0.03 1.47
CA VAL A 637 22.93 0.93 1.34
C VAL A 637 24.20 0.23 0.85
N ASN A 638 24.79 0.75 -0.22
CA ASN A 638 26.09 0.32 -0.72
C ASN A 638 27.21 0.75 0.24
N GLY A 639 28.10 -0.16 0.60
CA GLY A 639 29.27 0.11 1.44
C GLY A 639 30.40 0.79 0.68
N THR A 640 31.55 0.13 0.58
CA THR A 640 32.83 0.74 0.17
C THR A 640 33.20 0.59 -1.31
N GLY A 641 32.54 -0.30 -2.06
CA GLY A 641 32.85 -0.55 -3.48
C GLY A 641 32.05 0.35 -4.44
N ARG A 642 32.64 0.69 -5.59
CA ARG A 642 31.87 1.14 -6.77
C ARG A 642 31.37 -0.12 -7.49
N VAL A 643 30.07 -0.20 -7.75
CA VAL A 643 29.42 -1.37 -8.36
C VAL A 643 28.46 -0.93 -9.44
N ASP A 644 28.53 -1.57 -10.60
CA ASP A 644 27.55 -1.40 -11.68
C ASP A 644 26.61 -2.62 -11.67
N PHE A 645 25.30 -2.40 -11.81
CA PHE A 645 24.31 -3.47 -11.73
C PHE A 645 23.17 -3.30 -12.72
N ARG A 646 22.65 -4.42 -13.26
CA ARG A 646 21.50 -4.41 -14.18
C ARG A 646 20.20 -4.52 -13.39
N VAL A 647 19.26 -3.62 -13.64
CA VAL A 647 17.95 -3.58 -12.97
C VAL A 647 17.08 -4.75 -13.45
N THR A 648 16.52 -5.51 -12.51
CA THR A 648 15.59 -6.62 -12.76
C THR A 648 14.15 -6.29 -12.37
N ARG A 649 13.94 -5.35 -11.44
CA ARG A 649 12.62 -4.83 -11.04
C ARG A 649 12.73 -3.34 -10.75
N ALA A 650 11.78 -2.55 -11.25
CA ALA A 650 11.78 -1.09 -11.12
C ALA A 650 10.47 -0.55 -10.54
N GLY A 651 10.51 0.68 -10.00
CA GLY A 651 9.35 1.37 -9.44
C GLY A 651 8.55 0.50 -8.45
N ARG A 652 7.24 0.38 -8.70
CA ARG A 652 6.28 -0.34 -7.85
C ARG A 652 6.59 -1.83 -7.65
N ASP A 653 7.31 -2.44 -8.59
CA ASP A 653 7.53 -3.89 -8.65
C ASP A 653 8.80 -4.31 -7.86
N THR A 654 9.51 -3.34 -7.28
CA THR A 654 10.62 -3.59 -6.33
C THR A 654 10.14 -4.14 -4.99
N GLN A 655 11.00 -4.92 -4.31
CA GLN A 655 10.71 -5.48 -2.99
C GLN A 655 10.35 -4.39 -1.96
N LEU A 656 11.03 -3.23 -1.97
CA LEU A 656 10.71 -2.13 -1.06
C LEU A 656 9.30 -1.57 -1.32
N SER A 657 8.94 -1.32 -2.58
CA SER A 657 7.60 -0.83 -2.93
C SER A 657 6.51 -1.85 -2.59
N GLN A 658 6.75 -3.15 -2.80
CA GLN A 658 5.86 -4.21 -2.33
C GLN A 658 5.68 -4.14 -0.81
N ILE A 659 6.77 -4.09 -0.02
CA ILE A 659 6.72 -3.98 1.45
C ILE A 659 5.94 -2.75 1.90
N VAL A 660 6.16 -1.59 1.27
CA VAL A 660 5.44 -0.34 1.57
C VAL A 660 3.94 -0.50 1.30
N LYS A 661 3.55 -1.07 0.14
CA LYS A 661 2.16 -1.38 -0.20
C LYS A 661 1.51 -2.30 0.84
N LEU A 662 2.17 -3.42 1.20
CA LEU A 662 1.65 -4.35 2.21
C LEU A 662 1.45 -3.69 3.59
N VAL A 663 2.33 -2.77 3.98
CA VAL A 663 2.21 -2.00 5.23
C VAL A 663 1.15 -0.88 5.15
N GLN A 664 0.83 -0.38 3.96
CA GLN A 664 -0.29 0.53 3.73
C GLN A 664 -1.64 -0.21 3.79
N ASP A 665 -1.78 -1.31 3.05
CA ASP A 665 -2.96 -2.21 3.09
C ASP A 665 -3.26 -2.70 4.52
N ALA A 666 -2.20 -2.95 5.30
CA ALA A 666 -2.28 -3.29 6.72
C ALA A 666 -2.88 -2.21 7.62
N GLN A 667 -2.79 -0.93 7.22
CA GLN A 667 -3.24 0.22 8.00
C GLN A 667 -4.58 0.79 7.53
N THR A 668 -4.95 0.58 6.26
CA THR A 668 -6.24 1.03 5.68
C THR A 668 -7.39 0.06 5.98
N THR A 669 -7.12 -1.24 6.05
CA THR A 669 -8.15 -2.28 6.24
C THR A 669 -8.61 -2.39 7.72
N ARG A 670 -9.90 -2.15 7.96
CA ARG A 670 -10.46 -2.13 9.33
C ARG A 670 -10.55 -3.53 9.96
N ALA A 671 -10.20 -3.63 11.24
CA ALA A 671 -10.34 -4.86 12.02
C ALA A 671 -11.83 -5.17 12.32
N PRO A 672 -12.28 -6.44 12.29
CA PRO A 672 -13.66 -6.81 12.63
C PRO A 672 -14.04 -6.39 14.06
N ILE A 673 -13.13 -6.55 15.03
CA ILE A 673 -13.28 -6.04 16.40
C ILE A 673 -13.51 -4.52 16.51
N GLN A 674 -13.16 -3.72 15.49
CA GLN A 674 -13.53 -2.30 15.46
C GLN A 674 -15.03 -2.13 15.23
N ARG A 675 -15.64 -2.96 14.36
CA ARG A 675 -17.10 -2.96 14.15
C ARG A 675 -17.85 -3.20 15.46
N LEU A 676 -17.34 -4.08 16.33
CA LEU A 676 -17.93 -4.31 17.66
C LEU A 676 -17.91 -3.04 18.52
N ALA A 677 -16.80 -2.28 18.54
CA ALA A 677 -16.72 -1.02 19.28
C ALA A 677 -17.67 0.04 18.71
N ASP A 678 -17.77 0.13 17.38
CA ASP A 678 -18.69 1.05 16.68
C ASP A 678 -20.17 0.67 16.96
N THR A 679 -20.53 -0.62 16.93
CA THR A 679 -21.87 -1.12 17.30
C THR A 679 -22.21 -0.85 18.76
N ILE A 680 -21.28 -1.10 19.69
CA ILE A 680 -21.48 -0.77 21.11
C ILE A 680 -21.73 0.73 21.27
N ALA A 681 -20.92 1.59 20.63
CA ALA A 681 -21.13 3.04 20.68
C ALA A 681 -22.51 3.47 20.14
N GLY A 682 -22.94 2.89 19.02
CA GLY A 682 -24.26 3.18 18.42
C GLY A 682 -25.45 2.80 19.29
N ILE A 683 -25.35 1.72 20.09
CA ILE A 683 -26.37 1.32 21.07
C ILE A 683 -26.27 2.18 22.35
N PHE A 684 -25.06 2.50 22.77
CA PHE A 684 -24.77 3.19 24.04
C PHE A 684 -25.25 4.65 24.02
N VAL A 685 -25.11 5.38 22.91
CA VAL A 685 -25.53 6.79 22.80
C VAL A 685 -27.03 7.00 23.08
N PRO A 686 -27.98 6.29 22.44
CA PRO A 686 -29.40 6.36 22.79
C PRO A 686 -29.70 5.98 24.25
N VAL A 687 -29.07 4.92 24.77
CA VAL A 687 -29.26 4.46 26.15
C VAL A 687 -28.86 5.55 27.16
N ILE A 688 -27.76 6.28 26.93
CA ILE A 688 -27.34 7.40 27.76
C ILE A 688 -28.38 8.53 27.76
N LEU A 689 -28.92 8.88 26.61
CA LEU A 689 -29.94 9.95 26.50
C LEU A 689 -31.22 9.56 27.25
N CYS A 690 -31.66 8.31 27.13
CA CYS A 690 -32.77 7.77 27.91
C CYS A 690 -32.47 7.78 29.43
N LEU A 691 -31.26 7.38 29.85
CA LEU A 691 -30.86 7.40 31.27
C LEU A 691 -30.75 8.83 31.83
N GLY A 692 -30.27 9.79 31.05
CA GLY A 692 -30.23 11.22 31.43
C GLY A 692 -31.64 11.78 31.64
N PHE A 693 -32.56 11.52 30.70
CA PHE A 693 -33.96 11.92 30.81
C PHE A 693 -34.68 11.23 31.99
N LEU A 694 -34.43 9.94 32.22
CA LEU A 694 -34.96 9.18 33.36
C LEU A 694 -34.42 9.73 34.70
N THR A 695 -33.14 10.08 34.76
CA THR A 695 -32.50 10.72 35.92
C THR A 695 -33.16 12.07 36.21
N PHE A 696 -33.31 12.93 35.20
CA PHE A 696 -33.97 14.22 35.33
C PHE A 696 -35.40 14.09 35.85
N THR A 697 -36.23 13.26 35.20
CA THR A 697 -37.65 13.09 35.57
C THR A 697 -37.82 12.47 36.95
N THR A 698 -37.01 11.46 37.29
CA THR A 698 -37.08 10.79 38.59
C THR A 698 -36.68 11.71 39.74
N TRP A 699 -35.58 12.47 39.61
CA TRP A 699 -35.20 13.45 40.63
C TRP A 699 -36.16 14.64 40.70
N MET A 700 -36.76 15.06 39.59
CA MET A 700 -37.78 16.12 39.60
C MET A 700 -39.03 15.69 40.39
N VAL A 701 -39.55 14.47 40.16
CA VAL A 701 -40.67 13.93 40.96
C VAL A 701 -40.26 13.71 42.41
N LEU A 702 -39.13 13.03 42.65
CA LEU A 702 -38.69 12.63 43.99
C LEU A 702 -38.37 13.84 44.90
N SER A 703 -37.80 14.92 44.34
CA SER A 703 -37.53 16.16 45.08
C SER A 703 -38.79 16.96 45.43
N HIS A 704 -39.93 16.69 44.78
CA HIS A 704 -41.24 17.25 45.15
C HIS A 704 -42.06 16.34 46.08
N VAL A 705 -41.84 15.02 46.06
CA VAL A 705 -42.55 14.04 46.90
C VAL A 705 -41.89 13.82 48.27
N LEU A 706 -40.56 13.90 48.38
CA LEU A 706 -39.86 13.68 49.66
C LEU A 706 -40.03 14.85 50.64
N SER A 707 -40.52 14.56 51.84
CA SER A 707 -40.62 15.52 52.96
C SER A 707 -39.27 15.94 53.56
N ARG A 708 -38.18 15.23 53.21
CA ARG A 708 -36.79 15.56 53.54
C ARG A 708 -35.88 15.22 52.34
N PRO A 709 -35.75 16.11 51.35
CA PRO A 709 -34.86 15.88 50.21
C PRO A 709 -33.38 16.01 50.63
N PRO A 710 -32.42 15.44 49.86
CA PRO A 710 -30.99 15.59 50.14
C PRO A 710 -30.53 17.06 50.16
N LYS A 711 -29.50 17.37 50.95
CA LYS A 711 -29.04 18.75 51.26
C LYS A 711 -28.92 19.67 50.04
N ILE A 712 -28.36 19.16 48.95
CA ILE A 712 -28.13 19.89 47.69
C ILE A 712 -29.44 20.43 47.07
N PHE A 713 -30.60 19.83 47.35
CA PHE A 713 -31.93 20.32 46.93
C PHE A 713 -32.56 21.34 47.92
N VAL A 714 -31.88 21.64 49.02
CA VAL A 714 -32.30 22.55 50.10
C VAL A 714 -31.39 23.78 50.18
N ASP A 715 -30.10 23.64 49.83
CA ASP A 715 -29.14 24.75 49.77
C ASP A 715 -29.54 25.77 48.68
N GLU A 716 -30.02 26.96 49.07
CA GLU A 716 -30.49 28.02 48.17
C GLU A 716 -29.43 28.47 47.14
N ALA A 717 -28.15 28.37 47.50
CA ALA A 717 -27.01 28.65 46.62
C ALA A 717 -26.91 27.71 45.40
N SER A 718 -27.67 26.60 45.36
CA SER A 718 -27.66 25.61 44.28
C SER A 718 -28.68 25.88 43.16
N GLY A 719 -29.33 27.06 43.14
CA GLY A 719 -30.28 27.45 42.09
C GLY A 719 -31.61 26.70 42.10
N GLY A 720 -31.93 26.00 43.20
CA GLY A 720 -33.20 25.31 43.41
C GLY A 720 -33.33 23.93 42.73
N LYS A 721 -34.44 23.23 43.04
CA LYS A 721 -34.63 21.81 42.71
C LYS A 721 -34.47 21.47 41.22
N PHE A 722 -35.02 22.32 40.35
CA PHE A 722 -34.92 22.15 38.90
C PHE A 722 -33.47 22.21 38.40
N MET A 723 -32.67 23.16 38.89
CA MET A 723 -31.27 23.29 38.52
C MET A 723 -30.47 22.03 38.87
N VAL A 724 -30.63 21.50 40.08
CA VAL A 724 -29.94 20.28 40.51
C VAL A 724 -30.29 19.10 39.60
N CYS A 725 -31.56 18.96 39.20
CA CYS A 725 -32.00 17.92 38.25
C CYS A 725 -31.35 18.07 36.87
N VAL A 726 -31.23 19.30 36.36
CA VAL A 726 -30.53 19.60 35.09
C VAL A 726 -29.02 19.31 35.20
N GLN A 727 -28.39 19.69 36.31
CA GLN A 727 -26.95 19.48 36.55
C GLN A 727 -26.60 17.98 36.64
N LEU A 728 -27.45 17.16 37.27
CA LEU A 728 -27.33 15.69 37.28
C LEU A 728 -27.51 15.09 35.87
N CYS A 729 -28.51 15.56 35.12
CA CYS A 729 -28.73 15.13 33.73
C CYS A 729 -27.51 15.42 32.83
N ILE A 730 -26.96 16.64 32.91
CA ILE A 730 -25.72 17.01 32.22
C ILE A 730 -24.56 16.12 32.68
N SER A 731 -24.44 15.83 33.99
CA SER A 731 -23.39 14.95 34.52
C SER A 731 -23.45 13.53 33.93
N VAL A 732 -24.65 12.93 33.81
CA VAL A 732 -24.85 11.62 33.17
C VAL A 732 -24.43 11.64 31.70
N ILE A 733 -24.91 12.62 30.94
CA ILE A 733 -24.63 12.76 29.49
C ILE A 733 -23.13 12.96 29.23
N VAL A 734 -22.47 13.76 30.08
CA VAL A 734 -21.04 14.08 29.98
C VAL A 734 -20.16 12.91 30.42
N PHE A 735 -20.47 12.29 31.57
CA PHE A 735 -19.66 11.19 32.11
C PHE A 735 -19.61 10.00 31.15
N ALA A 736 -20.72 9.70 30.51
CA ALA A 736 -20.87 8.50 29.70
C ALA A 736 -20.30 8.61 28.27
N CYS A 737 -19.50 9.62 27.93
CA CYS A 737 -18.84 9.64 26.62
C CYS A 737 -18.04 8.33 26.40
N PRO A 738 -18.28 7.56 25.32
CA PRO A 738 -17.43 6.43 24.93
C PRO A 738 -16.09 6.88 24.31
N CYS A 739 -15.55 8.02 24.76
CA CYS A 739 -14.35 8.69 24.27
C CYS A 739 -13.12 7.75 24.26
N ALA A 740 -12.95 6.95 25.32
CA ALA A 740 -11.88 5.96 25.41
C ALA A 740 -12.16 4.66 24.59
N LEU A 741 -13.44 4.35 24.33
CA LEU A 741 -13.85 3.10 23.68
C LEU A 741 -13.41 3.07 22.20
N GLY A 742 -13.69 4.15 21.46
CA GLY A 742 -13.31 4.28 20.04
C GLY A 742 -11.79 4.38 19.82
N LEU A 743 -11.02 4.70 20.87
CA LEU A 743 -9.55 4.76 20.82
C LEU A 743 -8.87 3.43 21.14
N ALA A 744 -9.51 2.59 21.97
CA ALA A 744 -8.93 1.36 22.51
C ALA A 744 -8.41 0.40 21.42
N THR A 745 -9.22 0.17 20.38
CA THR A 745 -8.92 -0.73 19.27
C THR A 745 -7.87 -0.16 18.30
N PRO A 746 -8.11 0.97 17.59
CA PRO A 746 -7.20 1.42 16.52
C PRO A 746 -5.82 1.77 17.05
N THR A 747 -5.70 2.39 18.24
CA THR A 747 -4.37 2.72 18.81
C THR A 747 -3.55 1.46 19.15
N ALA A 748 -4.19 0.39 19.62
CA ALA A 748 -3.50 -0.85 19.97
C ALA A 748 -3.09 -1.67 18.74
N VAL A 749 -3.97 -1.79 17.73
CA VAL A 749 -3.65 -2.45 16.44
C VAL A 749 -2.47 -1.75 15.77
N MET A 750 -2.58 -0.44 15.57
CA MET A 750 -1.63 0.39 14.81
C MET A 750 -0.25 0.51 15.47
N VAL A 751 -0.17 0.51 16.81
CA VAL A 751 1.13 0.42 17.51
C VAL A 751 1.66 -1.02 17.44
N GLY A 752 0.79 -2.03 17.54
CA GLY A 752 1.16 -3.44 17.48
C GLY A 752 1.73 -3.88 16.13
N THR A 753 1.11 -3.49 15.02
CA THR A 753 1.60 -3.78 13.67
C THR A 753 2.90 -3.02 13.34
N GLY A 754 3.05 -1.80 13.83
CA GLY A 754 4.32 -1.06 13.74
C GLY A 754 5.48 -1.78 14.44
N VAL A 755 5.25 -2.28 15.66
CA VAL A 755 6.23 -3.09 16.40
C VAL A 755 6.45 -4.46 15.73
N GLY A 756 5.43 -5.02 15.09
CA GLY A 756 5.57 -6.21 14.25
C GLY A 756 6.54 -5.99 13.08
N ALA A 757 6.36 -4.91 12.33
CA ALA A 757 7.25 -4.54 11.23
C ALA A 757 8.70 -4.29 11.71
N GLU A 758 8.89 -3.57 12.83
CA GLU A 758 10.20 -3.41 13.50
C GLU A 758 10.80 -4.73 14.01
N GLN A 759 10.07 -5.85 13.97
CA GLN A 759 10.52 -7.20 14.34
C GLN A 759 10.59 -8.17 13.16
N GLY A 760 10.31 -7.73 11.93
CA GLY A 760 10.30 -8.55 10.72
C GLY A 760 8.95 -9.24 10.40
N ILE A 761 7.87 -8.86 11.07
CA ILE A 761 6.55 -9.50 10.98
C ILE A 761 5.55 -8.51 10.38
N LEU A 762 5.28 -8.62 9.08
CA LEU A 762 4.27 -7.82 8.39
C LEU A 762 2.92 -8.56 8.44
N VAL A 763 1.83 -7.86 8.83
CA VAL A 763 0.48 -8.45 8.88
C VAL A 763 -0.46 -7.58 8.05
N LYS A 764 -1.01 -8.14 6.97
CA LYS A 764 -1.97 -7.49 6.05
C LYS A 764 -3.35 -7.36 6.69
N GLY A 765 -3.44 -6.42 7.62
CA GLY A 765 -4.71 -5.82 7.98
C GLY A 765 -5.35 -6.32 9.26
N GLY A 766 -6.38 -5.60 9.68
CA GLY A 766 -7.05 -5.84 10.94
C GLY A 766 -7.83 -7.15 11.04
N ALA A 767 -8.20 -7.76 9.90
CA ALA A 767 -8.91 -9.04 9.85
C ALA A 767 -7.96 -10.23 10.08
N ALA A 768 -6.89 -10.31 9.29
CA ALA A 768 -5.78 -11.25 9.47
C ALA A 768 -5.28 -11.29 10.91
N LEU A 769 -5.03 -10.11 11.51
CA LEU A 769 -4.56 -9.99 12.89
C LEU A 769 -5.56 -10.55 13.92
N GLU A 770 -6.88 -10.50 13.66
CA GLU A 770 -7.89 -11.10 14.52
C GLU A 770 -7.92 -12.62 14.38
N THR A 771 -7.98 -13.13 13.14
CA THR A 771 -8.01 -14.57 12.85
C THR A 771 -6.76 -15.27 13.35
N THR A 772 -5.60 -14.60 13.28
CA THR A 772 -4.32 -15.04 13.86
C THR A 772 -4.42 -15.35 15.36
N THR A 773 -5.30 -14.69 16.11
CA THR A 773 -5.50 -15.01 17.54
C THR A 773 -6.25 -16.31 17.78
N LYS A 774 -7.03 -16.75 16.78
CA LYS A 774 -7.92 -17.90 16.81
C LYS A 774 -7.27 -19.19 16.28
N ILE A 775 -6.12 -19.10 15.59
CA ILE A 775 -5.39 -20.25 15.04
C ILE A 775 -5.24 -21.37 16.09
N THR A 776 -5.67 -22.57 15.70
CA THR A 776 -5.53 -23.83 16.45
C THR A 776 -4.62 -24.84 15.73
N GLN A 777 -4.56 -24.78 14.40
CA GLN A 777 -3.78 -25.66 13.54
C GLN A 777 -2.86 -24.84 12.63
N VAL A 778 -1.57 -25.18 12.59
CA VAL A 778 -0.62 -24.67 11.59
C VAL A 778 -0.27 -25.82 10.63
N VAL A 779 -0.33 -25.54 9.34
CA VAL A 779 0.13 -26.41 8.25
C VAL A 779 1.38 -25.77 7.66
N LEU A 780 2.46 -26.52 7.51
CA LEU A 780 3.71 -26.03 6.91
C LEU A 780 4.05 -26.83 5.65
N ASP A 781 4.53 -26.15 4.60
CA ASP A 781 5.28 -26.86 3.56
C ASP A 781 6.67 -27.28 4.08
N LYS A 782 7.22 -28.32 3.44
CA LYS A 782 8.52 -28.88 3.75
C LYS A 782 9.66 -28.13 3.06
N THR A 783 9.53 -27.80 1.77
CA THR A 783 10.64 -27.30 0.92
C THR A 783 10.72 -25.79 1.01
N GLY A 784 11.87 -25.23 1.39
CA GLY A 784 12.09 -23.78 1.47
C GLY A 784 11.47 -23.11 2.71
N THR A 785 10.34 -23.62 3.19
CA THR A 785 9.72 -23.25 4.48
C THR A 785 10.44 -23.93 5.66
N LEU A 786 10.28 -25.24 5.87
CA LEU A 786 10.94 -25.98 6.97
C LEU A 786 12.43 -26.28 6.69
N THR A 787 12.79 -26.50 5.43
CA THR A 787 14.16 -26.72 4.98
C THR A 787 14.76 -25.48 4.34
N LEU A 788 16.08 -25.46 4.13
CA LEU A 788 16.76 -24.39 3.39
C LEU A 788 16.49 -24.41 1.87
N GLY A 789 15.80 -25.44 1.34
CA GLY A 789 15.55 -25.61 -0.09
C GLY A 789 16.81 -25.90 -0.92
N LYS A 790 17.94 -26.15 -0.23
CA LYS A 790 19.26 -26.35 -0.82
C LYS A 790 19.66 -27.81 -0.63
N MET A 791 19.53 -28.59 -1.70
CA MET A 791 20.04 -29.96 -1.76
C MET A 791 21.56 -29.95 -1.56
N THR A 792 22.05 -30.94 -0.81
CA THR A 792 23.48 -31.19 -0.56
C THR A 792 23.76 -32.68 -0.66
N VAL A 793 24.95 -33.09 -1.12
CA VAL A 793 25.31 -34.51 -1.19
C VAL A 793 25.66 -35.01 0.22
N ALA A 794 24.78 -35.82 0.80
CA ALA A 794 24.91 -36.35 2.15
C ALA A 794 25.78 -37.63 2.21
N SER A 795 25.77 -38.46 1.16
CA SER A 795 26.71 -39.57 1.02
C SER A 795 26.89 -40.02 -0.43
N VAL A 796 28.03 -40.66 -0.71
CA VAL A 796 28.42 -41.15 -2.04
C VAL A 796 28.81 -42.62 -1.97
N ARG A 797 28.34 -43.41 -2.94
CA ARG A 797 28.68 -44.83 -3.09
C ARG A 797 29.13 -45.09 -4.52
N LEU A 798 30.44 -45.24 -4.70
CA LEU A 798 31.06 -45.61 -5.98
C LEU A 798 31.13 -47.13 -6.13
N GLU A 799 31.08 -47.61 -7.36
CA GLU A 799 31.49 -48.98 -7.71
C GLU A 799 33.02 -49.10 -7.57
N PRO A 800 33.60 -50.25 -7.15
CA PRO A 800 35.04 -50.33 -6.80
C PRO A 800 35.99 -49.83 -7.89
N THR A 801 35.65 -50.08 -9.16
CA THR A 801 36.39 -49.62 -10.35
C THR A 801 36.65 -48.12 -10.40
N TRP A 802 35.83 -47.30 -9.75
CA TRP A 802 35.99 -45.84 -9.62
C TRP A 802 36.57 -45.40 -8.27
N GLN A 803 36.57 -46.29 -7.27
CA GLN A 803 37.09 -46.04 -5.92
C GLN A 803 38.58 -46.38 -5.76
N ASP A 804 39.12 -47.30 -6.56
CA ASP A 804 40.49 -47.82 -6.46
C ASP A 804 41.62 -46.78 -6.60
N THR A 805 41.34 -45.54 -7.04
CA THR A 805 42.37 -44.51 -7.20
C THR A 805 41.77 -43.10 -7.09
N GLU A 806 42.39 -42.21 -6.31
CA GLU A 806 41.96 -40.80 -6.21
C GLU A 806 41.89 -40.07 -7.55
N TRP A 807 42.73 -40.45 -8.53
CA TRP A 807 42.61 -40.00 -9.92
C TRP A 807 41.25 -40.34 -10.54
N ARG A 808 40.82 -41.60 -10.47
CA ARG A 808 39.54 -42.05 -11.03
C ARG A 808 38.35 -41.41 -10.32
N LYS A 809 38.46 -41.26 -9.00
CA LYS A 809 37.48 -40.55 -8.16
C LYS A 809 37.35 -39.08 -8.55
N LYS A 810 38.46 -38.36 -8.80
CA LYS A 810 38.42 -36.99 -9.33
C LYS A 810 37.87 -36.92 -10.75
N LEU A 811 38.28 -37.83 -11.65
CA LEU A 811 37.77 -37.91 -13.01
C LEU A 811 36.25 -38.15 -13.03
N TRP A 812 35.74 -39.04 -12.18
CA TRP A 812 34.29 -39.28 -12.00
C TRP A 812 33.56 -38.00 -11.57
N TRP A 813 34.10 -37.26 -10.60
CA TRP A 813 33.53 -35.96 -10.21
C TRP A 813 33.60 -34.91 -11.33
N SER A 814 34.69 -34.84 -12.11
CA SER A 814 34.75 -33.97 -13.30
C SER A 814 33.67 -34.33 -14.32
N ILE A 815 33.44 -35.62 -14.57
CA ILE A 815 32.43 -36.16 -15.50
C ILE A 815 31.00 -35.78 -15.05
N LEU A 816 30.65 -36.01 -13.77
CA LEU A 816 29.33 -35.62 -13.25
C LEU A 816 29.16 -34.10 -13.17
N GLY A 817 30.21 -33.39 -12.76
CA GLY A 817 30.21 -31.93 -12.67
C GLY A 817 29.92 -31.31 -14.03
N LEU A 818 30.66 -31.70 -15.08
CA LEU A 818 30.41 -31.26 -16.46
C LEU A 818 28.98 -31.59 -16.93
N ALA A 819 28.48 -32.80 -16.67
CA ALA A 819 27.13 -33.19 -17.07
C ALA A 819 26.03 -32.31 -16.43
N GLU A 820 26.24 -31.85 -15.19
CA GLU A 820 25.28 -31.00 -14.46
C GLU A 820 25.59 -29.48 -14.55
N VAL A 821 26.62 -29.03 -15.28
CA VAL A 821 26.90 -27.58 -15.49
C VAL A 821 25.70 -26.85 -16.13
N GLY A 822 25.01 -27.48 -17.08
CA GLY A 822 23.81 -26.93 -17.73
C GLY A 822 22.51 -27.14 -16.95
N SER A 823 22.58 -27.65 -15.72
CA SER A 823 21.42 -28.15 -14.97
C SER A 823 20.90 -27.13 -13.96
N GLU A 824 19.86 -26.39 -14.35
CA GLU A 824 19.19 -25.43 -13.47
C GLU A 824 18.51 -26.07 -12.24
N HIS A 825 18.28 -27.38 -12.26
CA HIS A 825 17.58 -28.11 -11.21
C HIS A 825 18.39 -28.11 -9.88
N PRO A 826 17.75 -27.98 -8.70
CA PRO A 826 18.47 -27.96 -7.41
C PRO A 826 19.35 -29.19 -7.15
N ILE A 827 19.02 -30.32 -7.76
CA ILE A 827 19.83 -31.55 -7.79
C ILE A 827 21.16 -31.31 -8.51
N GLY A 828 21.13 -30.80 -9.75
CA GLY A 828 22.32 -30.59 -10.56
C GLY A 828 23.28 -29.59 -9.92
N LYS A 829 22.74 -28.48 -9.41
CA LYS A 829 23.49 -27.49 -8.63
C LYS A 829 24.17 -28.09 -7.39
N ALA A 830 23.52 -29.03 -6.70
CA ALA A 830 24.12 -29.75 -5.56
C ALA A 830 25.22 -30.73 -5.97
N ILE A 831 25.05 -31.44 -7.09
CA ILE A 831 26.06 -32.34 -7.66
C ILE A 831 27.27 -31.53 -8.14
N LEU A 832 27.04 -30.44 -8.88
CA LEU A 832 28.07 -29.52 -9.37
C LEU A 832 28.90 -28.90 -8.23
N ALA A 833 28.24 -28.38 -7.18
CA ALA A 833 28.95 -27.83 -6.02
C ALA A 833 29.83 -28.89 -5.32
N SER A 834 29.31 -30.12 -5.18
CA SER A 834 30.05 -31.26 -4.62
C SER A 834 31.21 -31.70 -5.52
N ALA A 835 31.03 -31.66 -6.84
CA ALA A 835 32.05 -31.95 -7.83
C ALA A 835 33.21 -30.95 -7.78
N LYS A 836 32.92 -29.64 -7.76
CA LYS A 836 33.95 -28.59 -7.58
C LYS A 836 34.77 -28.83 -6.32
N GLN A 837 34.09 -29.04 -5.18
CA GLN A 837 34.76 -29.32 -3.90
C GLN A 837 35.62 -30.59 -3.93
N ALA A 838 35.17 -31.66 -4.60
CA ALA A 838 35.91 -32.92 -4.69
C ALA A 838 37.10 -32.88 -5.68
N VAL A 839 37.00 -32.08 -6.75
CA VAL A 839 38.11 -31.80 -7.66
C VAL A 839 39.14 -30.88 -6.99
N GLY A 840 38.70 -29.98 -6.10
CA GLY A 840 39.54 -29.00 -5.39
C GLY A 840 39.47 -27.59 -5.98
N LEU A 841 38.33 -27.24 -6.60
CA LEU A 841 38.02 -25.93 -7.14
C LEU A 841 37.18 -25.12 -6.15
N ASP A 842 37.35 -23.80 -6.15
CA ASP A 842 36.47 -22.88 -5.43
C ASP A 842 35.02 -22.92 -5.95
N VAL A 843 34.09 -22.42 -5.15
CA VAL A 843 32.63 -22.48 -5.40
C VAL A 843 32.25 -21.95 -6.79
N ASP A 844 32.92 -20.91 -7.27
CA ASP A 844 32.66 -20.29 -8.57
C ASP A 844 33.50 -20.90 -9.72
N GLY A 845 34.57 -21.64 -9.41
CA GLY A 845 35.50 -22.20 -10.40
C GLY A 845 34.83 -23.13 -11.42
N THR A 846 35.16 -23.00 -12.70
CA THR A 846 34.67 -23.87 -13.77
C THR A 846 35.41 -25.21 -13.79
N ILE A 847 34.71 -26.28 -14.17
CA ILE A 847 35.35 -27.58 -14.42
C ILE A 847 35.74 -27.62 -15.89
N ASP A 848 37.03 -27.81 -16.19
CA ASP A 848 37.53 -27.76 -17.57
C ASP A 848 37.10 -29.00 -18.38
N GLY A 849 36.41 -28.75 -19.49
CA GLY A 849 35.94 -29.78 -20.42
C GLY A 849 34.91 -29.22 -21.39
N SER A 850 34.37 -30.08 -22.26
CA SER A 850 33.24 -29.75 -23.13
C SER A 850 32.08 -30.72 -22.95
N ILE A 851 30.89 -30.25 -23.34
CA ILE A 851 29.62 -30.98 -23.25
C ILE A 851 29.04 -31.07 -24.68
N GLY A 852 28.56 -32.25 -25.05
CA GLY A 852 27.72 -32.49 -26.23
C GLY A 852 26.44 -33.24 -25.83
N ASP A 853 25.45 -33.22 -26.72
CA ASP A 853 24.22 -34.03 -26.66
C ASP A 853 23.59 -34.10 -25.25
N PHE A 854 23.32 -32.94 -24.65
CA PHE A 854 22.61 -32.81 -23.38
C PHE A 854 21.09 -32.94 -23.59
N GLU A 855 20.48 -33.93 -22.93
CA GLU A 855 19.04 -34.18 -22.95
C GLU A 855 18.52 -34.33 -21.51
N ALA A 856 17.62 -33.45 -21.10
CA ALA A 856 17.00 -33.48 -19.77
C ALA A 856 15.56 -34.01 -19.83
N VAL A 857 15.32 -35.17 -19.21
CA VAL A 857 14.00 -35.82 -19.20
C VAL A 857 13.31 -35.57 -17.86
N VAL A 858 12.32 -34.68 -17.88
CA VAL A 858 11.58 -34.19 -16.71
C VAL A 858 11.07 -35.37 -15.85
N GLY A 859 11.38 -35.33 -14.55
CA GLY A 859 10.99 -36.38 -13.59
C GLY A 859 11.74 -37.72 -13.72
N LYS A 860 12.71 -37.85 -14.64
CA LYS A 860 13.49 -39.07 -14.85
C LYS A 860 15.00 -38.91 -14.57
N GLY A 861 15.65 -37.92 -15.19
CA GLY A 861 17.10 -37.74 -15.17
C GLY A 861 17.65 -36.94 -16.36
N ILE A 862 18.98 -36.84 -16.47
CA ILE A 862 19.69 -36.23 -17.61
C ILE A 862 20.60 -37.24 -18.32
N SER A 863 20.72 -37.10 -19.64
CA SER A 863 21.74 -37.73 -20.50
C SER A 863 22.68 -36.65 -21.00
N ALA A 864 23.98 -36.91 -21.02
CA ALA A 864 24.98 -35.99 -21.58
C ALA A 864 26.17 -36.76 -22.15
N LEU A 865 26.84 -36.18 -23.16
CA LEU A 865 28.17 -36.59 -23.60
C LEU A 865 29.20 -35.59 -23.05
N VAL A 866 30.23 -36.03 -22.34
CA VAL A 866 31.23 -35.11 -21.74
C VAL A 866 32.67 -35.49 -22.12
N GLU A 867 33.49 -34.47 -22.39
CA GLU A 867 34.91 -34.59 -22.75
C GLU A 867 35.74 -33.79 -21.71
N PRO A 868 36.12 -34.39 -20.56
CA PRO A 868 36.83 -33.69 -19.48
C PRO A 868 38.27 -33.39 -19.86
N ALA A 869 38.67 -32.11 -19.77
CA ALA A 869 40.01 -31.66 -20.18
C ALA A 869 41.15 -32.17 -19.29
N THR A 870 40.83 -32.75 -18.13
CA THR A 870 41.79 -33.43 -17.24
C THR A 870 42.34 -34.73 -17.85
N SER A 871 41.63 -35.35 -18.81
CA SER A 871 42.06 -36.62 -19.39
C SER A 871 43.17 -36.42 -20.44
N SER A 872 44.30 -37.09 -20.25
CA SER A 872 45.46 -37.03 -21.16
C SER A 872 45.17 -37.60 -22.56
N GLU A 873 44.16 -38.47 -22.65
CA GLU A 873 43.49 -38.86 -23.89
C GLU A 873 42.13 -38.16 -23.90
N ARG A 874 41.74 -37.49 -25.01
CA ARG A 874 40.44 -36.81 -25.13
C ARG A 874 39.29 -37.81 -25.31
N ALA A 875 39.01 -38.55 -24.24
CA ALA A 875 37.95 -39.53 -24.16
C ALA A 875 36.59 -38.84 -23.94
N ARG A 876 35.58 -39.32 -24.66
CA ARG A 876 34.18 -38.89 -24.52
C ARG A 876 33.42 -39.94 -23.74
N TYR A 877 32.78 -39.52 -22.66
CA TYR A 877 32.00 -40.37 -21.78
C TYR A 877 30.51 -40.09 -21.99
N ARG A 878 29.70 -41.13 -22.18
CA ARG A 878 28.24 -41.00 -22.18
C ARG A 878 27.71 -41.21 -20.76
N VAL A 879 27.15 -40.16 -20.19
CA VAL A 879 26.71 -40.10 -18.79
C VAL A 879 25.18 -40.14 -18.72
N LEU A 880 24.65 -40.92 -17.78
CA LEU A 880 23.23 -40.96 -17.44
C LEU A 880 23.09 -40.76 -15.92
N ILE A 881 22.45 -39.67 -15.49
CA ILE A 881 22.25 -39.32 -14.08
C ILE A 881 20.74 -39.28 -13.81
N GLY A 882 20.22 -40.10 -12.89
CA GLY A 882 18.81 -40.04 -12.55
C GLY A 882 18.25 -41.19 -11.73
N SER A 883 16.95 -41.45 -11.93
CA SER A 883 16.21 -42.51 -11.26
C SER A 883 16.57 -43.92 -11.79
N VAL A 884 16.33 -44.96 -10.97
CA VAL A 884 16.49 -46.37 -11.40
C VAL A 884 15.68 -46.70 -12.65
N ARG A 885 14.53 -46.04 -12.85
CA ARG A 885 13.71 -46.17 -14.07
C ARG A 885 14.45 -45.61 -15.29
N PHE A 886 14.97 -44.39 -15.20
CA PHE A 886 15.72 -43.75 -16.29
C PHE A 886 16.94 -44.55 -16.76
N LEU A 887 17.68 -45.16 -15.84
CA LEU A 887 18.81 -46.03 -16.16
C LEU A 887 18.35 -47.32 -16.86
N ARG A 888 17.26 -47.96 -16.37
CA ARG A 888 16.69 -49.17 -16.99
C ARG A 888 16.09 -48.90 -18.37
N ASP A 889 15.42 -47.76 -18.55
CA ASP A 889 14.89 -47.30 -19.86
C ASP A 889 16.03 -47.14 -20.90
N ASN A 890 17.25 -46.80 -20.44
CA ASN A 890 18.46 -46.70 -21.26
C ASN A 890 19.30 -48.02 -21.30
N ASN A 891 18.70 -49.17 -20.97
CA ASN A 891 19.33 -50.50 -20.94
C ASN A 891 20.49 -50.69 -19.94
N VAL A 892 20.64 -49.83 -18.94
CA VAL A 892 21.67 -49.98 -17.89
C VAL A 892 21.22 -51.00 -16.83
N ILE A 893 22.05 -52.01 -16.59
CA ILE A 893 21.84 -53.01 -15.53
C ILE A 893 22.24 -52.42 -14.17
N VAL A 894 21.27 -51.88 -13.43
CA VAL A 894 21.48 -51.39 -12.05
C VAL A 894 21.45 -52.56 -11.07
N PRO A 895 22.52 -52.82 -10.28
CA PRO A 895 22.57 -53.91 -9.32
C PRO A 895 21.49 -53.79 -8.24
N GLN A 896 20.70 -54.85 -8.02
CA GLN A 896 19.63 -54.83 -7.01
C GLN A 896 20.19 -54.63 -5.58
N ALA A 897 21.42 -55.07 -5.31
CA ALA A 897 22.12 -54.78 -4.06
C ALA A 897 22.35 -53.27 -3.83
N ALA A 898 22.64 -52.50 -4.88
CA ALA A 898 22.82 -51.05 -4.78
C ALA A 898 21.49 -50.33 -4.51
N VAL A 899 20.39 -50.80 -5.10
CA VAL A 899 19.03 -50.29 -4.80
C VAL A 899 18.69 -50.53 -3.33
N ASN A 900 18.81 -51.77 -2.86
CA ASN A 900 18.52 -52.15 -1.48
C ASN A 900 19.42 -51.39 -0.47
N ALA A 901 20.72 -51.23 -0.77
CA ALA A 901 21.64 -50.46 0.08
C ALA A 901 21.26 -48.97 0.16
N SER A 902 20.71 -48.41 -0.93
CA SER A 902 20.22 -47.02 -0.95
C SER A 902 18.95 -46.85 -0.11
N GLU A 903 18.03 -47.82 -0.13
CA GLU A 903 16.85 -47.82 0.73
C GLU A 903 17.22 -47.99 2.21
N GLU A 904 18.18 -48.86 2.51
CA GLU A 904 18.69 -49.06 3.86
C GLU A 904 19.46 -47.84 4.38
N ALA A 905 20.16 -47.11 3.51
CA ALA A 905 20.78 -45.82 3.82
C ALA A 905 19.72 -44.77 4.18
N ASN A 906 18.60 -44.69 3.43
CA ASN A 906 17.48 -43.79 3.75
C ASN A 906 16.87 -44.09 5.12
N ILE A 907 16.69 -45.37 5.45
CA ILE A 907 16.17 -45.81 6.76
C ILE A 907 17.15 -45.45 7.88
N LYS A 908 18.47 -45.67 7.68
CA LYS A 908 19.51 -45.34 8.67
C LYS A 908 19.68 -43.83 8.87
N ALA A 909 19.58 -43.03 7.81
CA ALA A 909 19.56 -41.56 7.88
C ALA A 909 18.35 -41.06 8.72
N ALA A 910 17.15 -41.56 8.42
CA ALA A 910 15.93 -41.23 9.17
C ALA A 910 15.89 -41.77 10.62
N GLY A 911 16.85 -42.63 11.00
CA GLY A 911 16.96 -43.19 12.35
C GLY A 911 17.95 -42.47 13.28
N SER A 912 18.85 -41.64 12.74
CA SER A 912 19.93 -41.00 13.52
C SER A 912 19.55 -39.59 13.97
N ALA A 913 19.20 -39.43 15.26
CA ALA A 913 18.91 -38.14 15.88
C ALA A 913 20.14 -37.18 16.02
N LYS A 914 21.24 -37.46 15.30
CA LYS A 914 22.46 -36.64 15.22
C LYS A 914 22.75 -36.10 13.81
N SER A 915 21.89 -36.35 12.82
CA SER A 915 22.03 -35.81 11.45
C SER A 915 20.89 -34.83 11.14
N PRO A 916 21.17 -33.60 10.66
CA PRO A 916 20.14 -32.61 10.27
C PRO A 916 19.53 -32.88 8.87
N SER A 917 19.81 -34.05 8.28
CA SER A 917 19.41 -34.46 6.94
C SER A 917 17.91 -34.72 6.85
N ALA A 918 17.21 -34.01 5.96
CA ALA A 918 15.76 -34.04 5.77
C ALA A 918 15.19 -35.37 5.18
N GLY A 919 15.93 -36.47 5.27
CA GLY A 919 15.73 -37.66 4.44
C GLY A 919 16.43 -37.54 3.09
N THR A 920 16.79 -38.67 2.49
CA THR A 920 17.69 -38.74 1.34
C THR A 920 17.01 -39.15 0.02
N THR A 921 17.26 -38.36 -1.01
CA THR A 921 16.90 -38.61 -2.42
C THR A 921 18.07 -39.31 -3.11
N ASN A 922 17.84 -40.52 -3.62
CA ASN A 922 18.89 -41.36 -4.19
C ASN A 922 18.91 -41.25 -5.71
N ILE A 923 20.09 -40.92 -6.26
CA ILE A 923 20.34 -40.74 -7.68
C ILE A 923 21.40 -41.74 -8.12
N PHE A 924 21.12 -42.44 -9.20
CA PHE A 924 21.94 -43.51 -9.76
C PHE A 924 22.65 -42.98 -11.00
N ILE A 925 23.93 -43.28 -11.15
CA ILE A 925 24.76 -42.75 -12.24
C ILE A 925 25.38 -43.89 -13.03
N ALA A 926 25.24 -43.82 -14.36
CA ALA A 926 25.91 -44.69 -15.30
C ALA A 926 26.88 -43.90 -16.19
N VAL A 927 27.98 -44.55 -16.54
CA VAL A 927 29.00 -44.04 -17.47
C VAL A 927 29.23 -45.13 -18.51
N ASP A 928 29.16 -44.76 -19.80
CA ASP A 928 29.30 -45.66 -20.96
C ASP A 928 28.42 -46.91 -20.90
N GLY A 929 27.20 -46.74 -20.40
CA GLY A 929 26.20 -47.80 -20.25
C GLY A 929 26.40 -48.73 -19.04
N GLN A 930 27.47 -48.54 -18.25
CA GLN A 930 27.73 -49.30 -17.02
C GLN A 930 27.37 -48.49 -15.77
N PHE A 931 26.82 -49.15 -14.75
CA PHE A 931 26.55 -48.52 -13.46
C PHE A 931 27.88 -48.14 -12.78
N SER A 932 28.00 -46.88 -12.33
CA SER A 932 29.22 -46.32 -11.74
C SER A 932 29.12 -45.98 -10.25
N GLY A 933 27.89 -45.76 -9.76
CA GLY A 933 27.63 -45.43 -8.36
C GLY A 933 26.28 -44.76 -8.13
N HIS A 934 26.01 -44.40 -6.88
CA HIS A 934 24.86 -43.58 -6.49
C HIS A 934 25.22 -42.48 -5.50
N LEU A 935 24.47 -41.38 -5.58
CA LEU A 935 24.52 -40.23 -4.68
C LEU A 935 23.26 -40.20 -3.82
N CYS A 936 23.42 -40.01 -2.51
CA CYS A 936 22.32 -39.67 -1.61
C CYS A 936 22.37 -38.16 -1.38
N LEU A 937 21.44 -37.42 -1.98
CA LEU A 937 21.23 -36.00 -1.72
C LEU A 937 20.28 -35.84 -0.53
N SER A 938 20.46 -34.82 0.29
CA SER A 938 19.41 -34.37 1.21
C SER A 938 19.31 -32.86 1.27
N ASP A 939 18.10 -32.38 1.46
CA ASP A 939 17.84 -31.03 1.96
C ASP A 939 18.22 -30.95 3.45
N THR A 940 18.37 -29.74 3.98
CA THR A 940 18.73 -29.50 5.38
C THR A 940 17.63 -28.73 6.09
N VAL A 941 17.22 -29.21 7.28
CA VAL A 941 16.22 -28.54 8.11
C VAL A 941 16.83 -27.27 8.72
N LYS A 942 16.07 -26.16 8.77
CA LYS A 942 16.57 -24.90 9.36
C LYS A 942 16.81 -25.04 10.86
N ASP A 943 17.90 -24.46 11.36
CA ASP A 943 18.29 -24.38 12.79
C ASP A 943 17.19 -23.84 13.73
N SER A 944 16.22 -23.11 13.20
CA SER A 944 15.10 -22.50 13.94
C SER A 944 13.83 -23.35 13.95
N ALA A 945 13.74 -24.39 13.12
CA ALA A 945 12.51 -25.11 12.83
C ALA A 945 11.95 -25.87 14.05
N ARG A 946 12.82 -26.61 14.76
CA ARG A 946 12.39 -27.47 15.87
C ARG A 946 12.05 -26.66 17.12
N ALA A 947 12.82 -25.62 17.44
CA ALA A 947 12.44 -24.61 18.42
C ALA A 947 11.07 -23.96 18.08
N ALA A 948 10.79 -23.68 16.80
CA ALA A 948 9.51 -23.08 16.38
C ALA A 948 8.32 -24.04 16.56
N ILE A 949 8.45 -25.31 16.14
CA ILE A 949 7.40 -26.32 16.36
C ILE A 949 7.19 -26.58 17.87
N ALA A 950 8.27 -26.69 18.66
CA ALA A 950 8.18 -26.84 20.11
C ALA A 950 7.49 -25.62 20.78
N ALA A 951 7.73 -24.41 20.28
CA ALA A 951 7.04 -23.20 20.73
C ALA A 951 5.55 -23.21 20.36
N LEU A 952 5.17 -23.64 19.15
CA LEU A 952 3.78 -23.77 18.71
C LEU A 952 3.01 -24.80 19.58
N HIS A 953 3.58 -25.98 19.82
CA HIS A 953 2.97 -26.99 20.71
C HIS A 953 2.78 -26.45 22.13
N LYS A 954 3.77 -25.72 22.65
CA LYS A 954 3.72 -25.04 23.96
C LYS A 954 2.70 -23.89 24.01
N MET A 955 2.30 -23.35 22.86
CA MET A 955 1.19 -22.39 22.71
C MET A 955 -0.19 -23.04 22.51
N GLY A 956 -0.27 -24.38 22.58
CA GLY A 956 -1.49 -25.16 22.35
C GLY A 956 -1.88 -25.30 20.88
N VAL A 957 -0.96 -24.99 19.95
CA VAL A 957 -1.21 -25.00 18.50
C VAL A 957 -0.71 -26.32 17.91
N LYS A 958 -1.60 -27.03 17.21
CA LYS A 958 -1.30 -28.26 16.47
C LYS A 958 -0.47 -27.94 15.22
N THR A 959 0.34 -28.89 14.76
CA THR A 959 1.17 -28.73 13.56
C THR A 959 1.00 -29.91 12.60
N ALA A 960 1.06 -29.65 11.30
CA ALA A 960 1.04 -30.64 10.24
C ALA A 960 2.03 -30.28 9.13
N ILE A 961 2.52 -31.28 8.39
CA ILE A 961 3.31 -31.09 7.16
C ILE A 961 2.42 -31.48 5.97
N VAL A 962 2.38 -30.62 4.96
CA VAL A 962 1.82 -30.93 3.63
C VAL A 962 2.93 -30.71 2.61
N THR A 963 3.20 -31.69 1.73
CA THR A 963 4.28 -31.55 0.74
C THR A 963 4.07 -32.42 -0.50
N GLY A 964 4.68 -32.03 -1.63
CA GLY A 964 4.78 -32.85 -2.84
C GLY A 964 5.82 -33.99 -2.74
N ASP A 965 6.72 -33.94 -1.75
CA ASP A 965 7.79 -34.93 -1.55
C ASP A 965 7.28 -36.35 -1.23
N GLN A 966 8.15 -37.34 -1.43
CA GLN A 966 7.93 -38.75 -1.05
C GLN A 966 7.65 -38.90 0.46
N ARG A 967 6.68 -39.73 0.82
CA ARG A 967 6.25 -39.94 2.23
C ARG A 967 7.36 -40.34 3.20
N SER A 968 8.38 -41.06 2.74
CA SER A 968 9.58 -41.39 3.51
C SER A 968 10.35 -40.16 3.98
N THR A 969 10.54 -39.19 3.07
CA THR A 969 11.24 -37.93 3.30
C THR A 969 10.43 -37.04 4.24
N ALA A 970 9.13 -36.89 3.98
CA ALA A 970 8.23 -36.09 4.83
C ALA A 970 8.17 -36.60 6.29
N ILE A 971 8.16 -37.93 6.50
CA ILE A 971 8.19 -38.52 7.85
C ILE A 971 9.56 -38.35 8.52
N ALA A 972 10.66 -38.39 7.76
CA ALA A 972 12.00 -38.12 8.29
C ALA A 972 12.11 -36.66 8.80
N VAL A 973 11.65 -35.68 8.01
CA VAL A 973 11.53 -34.27 8.45
C VAL A 973 10.64 -34.17 9.69
N ALA A 974 9.42 -34.69 9.64
CA ALA A 974 8.46 -34.61 10.76
C ALA A 974 9.08 -35.09 12.08
N ARG A 975 9.81 -36.22 12.06
CA ARG A 975 10.53 -36.78 13.22
C ARG A 975 11.63 -35.85 13.75
N LEU A 976 12.37 -35.15 12.88
CA LEU A 976 13.40 -34.20 13.28
C LEU A 976 12.81 -32.94 13.91
N VAL A 977 11.75 -32.38 13.32
CA VAL A 977 11.13 -31.13 13.83
C VAL A 977 10.17 -31.38 15.02
N GLY A 978 9.76 -32.63 15.25
CA GLY A 978 8.88 -33.02 16.37
C GLY A 978 7.38 -33.09 16.03
N ILE A 979 7.03 -33.18 14.75
CA ILE A 979 5.64 -33.28 14.26
C ILE A 979 5.20 -34.76 14.25
N PRO A 980 4.00 -35.11 14.76
CA PRO A 980 3.51 -36.49 14.79
C PRO A 980 3.28 -37.04 13.37
N SER A 981 3.56 -38.34 13.19
CA SER A 981 3.48 -39.07 11.90
C SER A 981 2.12 -39.00 11.22
N ASP A 982 1.08 -38.78 12.01
CA ASP A 982 -0.32 -38.89 11.60
C ASP A 982 -0.78 -37.59 10.91
N ASN A 983 -0.07 -36.48 11.18
CA ASN A 983 -0.28 -35.16 10.59
C ASN A 983 0.70 -34.90 9.41
N VAL A 984 1.11 -35.95 8.68
CA VAL A 984 2.08 -35.86 7.57
C VAL A 984 1.43 -36.28 6.25
N TYR A 985 1.19 -35.31 5.39
CA TYR A 985 0.60 -35.47 4.05
C TYR A 985 1.69 -35.24 2.99
N ALA A 986 1.88 -36.23 2.13
CA ALA A 986 3.04 -36.31 1.24
C ALA A 986 2.62 -36.85 -0.14
N GLY A 987 3.31 -36.45 -1.21
CA GLY A 987 2.89 -36.70 -2.60
C GLY A 987 1.70 -35.85 -3.05
N VAL A 988 1.49 -34.68 -2.43
CA VAL A 988 0.29 -33.84 -2.58
C VAL A 988 0.44 -32.82 -3.72
N THR A 989 -0.53 -32.74 -4.64
CA THR A 989 -0.58 -31.70 -5.69
C THR A 989 -1.13 -30.36 -5.16
N PRO A 990 -0.88 -29.21 -5.82
CA PRO A 990 -1.35 -27.90 -5.35
C PRO A 990 -2.85 -27.83 -5.04
N ASP A 991 -3.70 -28.45 -5.87
CA ASP A 991 -5.15 -28.52 -5.64
C ASP A 991 -5.49 -29.35 -4.40
N GLN A 992 -4.80 -30.49 -4.23
CA GLN A 992 -4.96 -31.35 -3.05
C GLN A 992 -4.47 -30.68 -1.76
N LYS A 993 -3.55 -29.69 -1.82
CA LYS A 993 -3.20 -28.87 -0.65
C LYS A 993 -4.40 -28.05 -0.18
N GLN A 994 -5.15 -27.43 -1.09
CA GLN A 994 -6.39 -26.70 -0.77
C GLN A 994 -7.42 -27.63 -0.13
N ASP A 995 -7.62 -28.82 -0.70
CA ASP A 995 -8.57 -29.81 -0.16
C ASP A 995 -8.17 -30.34 1.22
N ILE A 996 -6.88 -30.35 1.59
CA ILE A 996 -6.43 -30.70 2.93
C ILE A 996 -6.71 -29.55 3.92
N ILE A 997 -6.48 -28.30 3.52
CA ILE A 997 -6.81 -27.11 4.32
C ILE A 997 -8.31 -27.05 4.60
N ARG A 998 -9.15 -27.24 3.57
CA ARG A 998 -10.62 -27.32 3.72
C ARG A 998 -11.05 -28.42 4.69
N LYS A 999 -10.46 -29.62 4.63
CA LYS A 999 -10.76 -30.71 5.58
C LYS A 999 -10.43 -30.36 7.04
N PHE A 1000 -9.47 -29.47 7.30
CA PHE A 1000 -9.20 -28.97 8.64
C PHE A 1000 -10.20 -27.87 9.05
N GLN A 1001 -10.56 -26.95 8.13
CA GLN A 1001 -11.60 -25.93 8.36
C GLN A 1001 -12.98 -26.57 8.62
N ASP A 1002 -13.36 -27.59 7.84
CA ASP A 1002 -14.58 -28.40 8.00
C ASP A 1002 -14.62 -29.15 9.34
N ALA A 1003 -13.45 -29.49 9.91
CA ALA A 1003 -13.32 -30.08 11.24
C ALA A 1003 -13.44 -29.05 12.38
N GLY A 1004 -13.62 -27.76 12.05
CA GLY A 1004 -13.72 -26.67 13.02
C GLY A 1004 -12.38 -26.16 13.57
N GLU A 1005 -11.26 -26.56 12.98
CA GLU A 1005 -9.95 -25.97 13.28
C GLU A 1005 -9.79 -24.63 12.56
N CYS A 1006 -9.13 -23.66 13.21
CA CYS A 1006 -8.70 -22.43 12.54
C CYS A 1006 -7.27 -22.63 12.03
N VAL A 1007 -7.13 -22.60 10.70
CA VAL A 1007 -5.97 -23.10 9.95
C VAL A 1007 -5.12 -21.96 9.43
N ALA A 1008 -3.85 -21.94 9.85
CA ALA A 1008 -2.83 -21.14 9.19
C ALA A 1008 -1.97 -22.02 8.27
N MET A 1009 -1.73 -21.56 7.04
CA MET A 1009 -0.81 -22.21 6.09
C MET A 1009 0.50 -21.42 6.04
N VAL A 1010 1.63 -22.13 6.07
CA VAL A 1010 2.98 -21.54 5.91
C VAL A 1010 3.62 -22.12 4.66
N GLY A 1011 4.01 -21.26 3.73
CA GLY A 1011 4.61 -21.66 2.45
C GLY A 1011 5.34 -20.52 1.74
N ASP A 1012 6.21 -20.87 0.80
CA ASP A 1012 7.05 -19.91 0.06
C ASP A 1012 7.04 -20.13 -1.47
N GLY A 1013 6.49 -21.25 -1.96
CA GLY A 1013 6.42 -21.55 -3.38
C GLY A 1013 5.18 -21.01 -4.10
N ILE A 1014 5.26 -20.87 -5.43
CA ILE A 1014 4.10 -20.60 -6.31
C ILE A 1014 3.03 -21.70 -6.14
N ASN A 1015 3.48 -22.93 -5.87
CA ASN A 1015 2.63 -24.10 -5.59
C ASN A 1015 1.81 -23.96 -4.29
N ASP A 1016 2.14 -22.99 -3.43
CA ASP A 1016 1.51 -22.75 -2.14
C ASP A 1016 0.55 -21.55 -2.17
N SER A 1017 0.67 -20.63 -3.14
CA SER A 1017 -0.18 -19.43 -3.23
C SER A 1017 -1.70 -19.74 -3.20
N PRO A 1018 -2.21 -20.78 -3.90
CA PRO A 1018 -3.64 -21.15 -3.81
C PRO A 1018 -4.02 -21.74 -2.43
N ALA A 1019 -3.08 -22.39 -1.76
CA ALA A 1019 -3.28 -22.97 -0.43
C ALA A 1019 -3.24 -21.89 0.66
N LEU A 1020 -2.32 -20.93 0.55
CA LEU A 1020 -2.21 -19.73 1.38
C LEU A 1020 -3.51 -18.91 1.32
N ALA A 1021 -4.05 -18.67 0.12
CA ALA A 1021 -5.31 -17.94 -0.08
C ALA A 1021 -6.58 -18.74 0.31
N THR A 1022 -6.47 -20.04 0.59
CA THR A 1022 -7.59 -20.88 1.07
C THR A 1022 -7.61 -21.01 2.60
N ALA A 1023 -6.47 -20.77 3.26
CA ALA A 1023 -6.35 -20.82 4.72
C ALA A 1023 -7.06 -19.65 5.41
N ASP A 1024 -7.31 -19.77 6.72
CA ASP A 1024 -7.88 -18.67 7.52
C ASP A 1024 -6.85 -17.58 7.82
N VAL A 1025 -5.55 -17.92 7.73
CA VAL A 1025 -4.40 -17.03 7.71
C VAL A 1025 -3.30 -17.64 6.81
N GLY A 1026 -2.99 -17.01 5.69
CA GLY A 1026 -1.78 -17.34 4.91
C GLY A 1026 -0.53 -16.71 5.54
N ILE A 1027 0.58 -17.44 5.62
CA ILE A 1027 1.88 -16.95 6.11
C ILE A 1027 2.96 -17.27 5.07
N ALA A 1028 3.60 -16.24 4.50
CA ALA A 1028 4.70 -16.36 3.55
C ALA A 1028 6.04 -15.91 4.13
N MET A 1029 7.13 -16.48 3.62
CA MET A 1029 8.49 -15.98 3.85
C MET A 1029 8.86 -14.94 2.78
N SER A 1030 9.71 -13.96 3.11
CA SER A 1030 10.22 -12.96 2.15
C SER A 1030 11.14 -13.53 1.05
N SER A 1031 11.66 -14.74 1.23
CA SER A 1031 12.34 -15.51 0.17
C SER A 1031 11.38 -16.22 -0.77
N GLY A 1032 10.07 -16.19 -0.48
CA GLY A 1032 9.04 -16.80 -1.30
C GLY A 1032 8.76 -15.99 -2.56
N THR A 1033 8.02 -16.59 -3.48
CA THR A 1033 7.67 -15.94 -4.75
C THR A 1033 6.65 -14.83 -4.54
N ASP A 1034 6.64 -13.83 -5.44
CA ASP A 1034 5.75 -12.67 -5.34
C ASP A 1034 4.27 -13.07 -5.23
N VAL A 1035 3.87 -14.16 -5.91
CA VAL A 1035 2.50 -14.71 -5.86
C VAL A 1035 2.18 -15.31 -4.48
N ALA A 1036 3.15 -15.92 -3.79
CA ALA A 1036 2.98 -16.39 -2.42
C ALA A 1036 2.97 -15.21 -1.42
N MET A 1037 3.84 -14.22 -1.62
CA MET A 1037 3.84 -12.99 -0.83
C MET A 1037 2.56 -12.17 -1.02
N GLU A 1038 1.95 -12.15 -2.22
CA GLU A 1038 0.66 -11.49 -2.47
C GLU A 1038 -0.52 -12.27 -1.88
N ALA A 1039 -0.52 -13.61 -1.98
CA ALA A 1039 -1.59 -14.47 -1.46
C ALA A 1039 -1.64 -14.58 0.07
N ALA A 1040 -0.53 -14.38 0.79
CA ALA A 1040 -0.48 -14.54 2.25
C ALA A 1040 -1.00 -13.32 3.03
N ASP A 1041 -1.60 -13.55 4.20
CA ASP A 1041 -2.01 -12.51 5.17
C ASP A 1041 -0.85 -11.98 6.02
N ILE A 1042 0.19 -12.79 6.25
CA ILE A 1042 1.38 -12.44 7.03
C ILE A 1042 2.61 -12.69 6.17
N VAL A 1043 3.55 -11.74 6.16
CA VAL A 1043 4.84 -11.90 5.48
C VAL A 1043 5.96 -11.75 6.50
N LEU A 1044 6.83 -12.76 6.56
CA LEU A 1044 7.96 -12.85 7.50
C LEU A 1044 9.25 -12.47 6.78
N MET A 1045 9.83 -11.33 7.17
CA MET A 1045 10.99 -10.70 6.51
C MET A 1045 12.29 -11.49 6.64
N ARG A 1046 12.37 -12.43 7.59
CA ARG A 1046 13.57 -13.22 7.89
C ARG A 1046 13.39 -14.66 7.41
N PRO A 1047 13.92 -15.05 6.24
CA PRO A 1047 13.66 -16.37 5.67
C PRO A 1047 14.26 -17.53 6.50
N ASN A 1048 15.26 -17.23 7.34
CA ASN A 1048 15.99 -18.21 8.15
C ASN A 1048 15.44 -18.39 9.59
N ASP A 1049 14.59 -17.49 10.09
CA ASP A 1049 14.10 -17.52 11.48
C ASP A 1049 12.62 -17.92 11.57
N LEU A 1050 12.36 -19.23 11.63
CA LEU A 1050 11.01 -19.78 11.79
C LEU A 1050 10.37 -19.45 13.15
N MET A 1051 11.11 -18.89 14.12
CA MET A 1051 10.51 -18.40 15.38
C MET A 1051 9.61 -17.19 15.17
N ASP A 1052 9.69 -16.54 14.00
CA ASP A 1052 8.81 -15.44 13.63
C ASP A 1052 7.34 -15.93 13.47
N ILE A 1053 7.12 -17.22 13.18
CA ILE A 1053 5.79 -17.85 13.13
C ILE A 1053 5.12 -17.84 14.53
N PRO A 1054 5.62 -18.52 15.58
CA PRO A 1054 5.02 -18.44 16.91
C PRO A 1054 5.09 -17.02 17.50
N ALA A 1055 6.11 -16.21 17.15
CA ALA A 1055 6.17 -14.81 17.57
C ALA A 1055 5.03 -13.96 17.00
N SER A 1056 4.63 -14.15 15.73
CA SER A 1056 3.51 -13.44 15.10
C SER A 1056 2.17 -13.77 15.77
N ILE A 1057 1.91 -15.06 16.04
CA ILE A 1057 0.72 -15.53 16.76
C ILE A 1057 0.71 -14.95 18.19
N GLN A 1058 1.86 -14.95 18.86
CA GLN A 1058 1.99 -14.40 20.21
C GLN A 1058 1.87 -12.87 20.24
N LEU A 1059 2.32 -12.16 19.20
CA LEU A 1059 2.14 -10.72 19.02
C LEU A 1059 0.66 -10.38 18.82
N ALA A 1060 -0.03 -11.06 17.90
CA ALA A 1060 -1.47 -10.90 17.67
C ALA A 1060 -2.27 -11.16 18.96
N ARG A 1061 -2.01 -12.27 19.66
CA ARG A 1061 -2.61 -12.58 20.97
C ARG A 1061 -2.31 -11.47 22.01
N SER A 1062 -1.10 -10.90 22.00
CA SER A 1062 -0.73 -9.78 22.90
C SER A 1062 -1.48 -8.49 22.58
N ILE A 1063 -1.66 -8.15 21.30
CA ILE A 1063 -2.41 -6.98 20.83
C ILE A 1063 -3.89 -7.13 21.19
N PHE A 1064 -4.51 -8.27 20.90
CA PHE A 1064 -5.93 -8.49 21.23
C PHE A 1064 -6.21 -8.57 22.72
N ASN A 1065 -5.30 -9.09 23.53
CA ASN A 1065 -5.42 -9.01 24.98
C ASN A 1065 -5.29 -7.56 25.49
N ARG A 1066 -4.47 -6.72 24.84
CA ARG A 1066 -4.41 -5.28 25.12
C ARG A 1066 -5.72 -4.57 24.74
N ILE A 1067 -6.29 -4.88 23.58
CA ILE A 1067 -7.60 -4.35 23.12
C ILE A 1067 -8.70 -4.74 24.13
N LYS A 1068 -8.81 -6.02 24.48
CA LYS A 1068 -9.79 -6.52 25.45
C LYS A 1068 -9.66 -5.84 26.81
N PHE A 1069 -8.43 -5.67 27.32
CA PHE A 1069 -8.19 -4.96 28.58
C PHE A 1069 -8.58 -3.48 28.50
N ASN A 1070 -8.20 -2.78 27.43
CA ASN A 1070 -8.55 -1.38 27.22
C ASN A 1070 -10.07 -1.17 27.08
N LEU A 1071 -10.76 -2.05 26.36
CA LEU A 1071 -12.22 -2.03 26.19
C LEU A 1071 -12.94 -2.29 27.52
N ALA A 1072 -12.51 -3.33 28.26
CA ALA A 1072 -13.05 -3.66 29.57
C ALA A 1072 -12.84 -2.53 30.60
N TRP A 1073 -11.69 -1.85 30.56
CA TRP A 1073 -11.40 -0.68 31.39
C TRP A 1073 -12.30 0.51 31.03
N ALA A 1074 -12.45 0.83 29.75
CA ALA A 1074 -13.34 1.90 29.28
C ALA A 1074 -14.81 1.66 29.67
N CYS A 1075 -15.32 0.44 29.46
CA CYS A 1075 -16.67 0.07 29.88
C CYS A 1075 -16.84 0.03 31.40
N GLY A 1076 -15.90 -0.61 32.12
CA GLY A 1076 -15.96 -0.74 33.57
C GLY A 1076 -15.94 0.59 34.30
N TYR A 1077 -15.13 1.54 33.80
CA TYR A 1077 -15.11 2.92 34.31
C TYR A 1077 -16.49 3.59 34.19
N ASN A 1078 -17.12 3.48 33.02
CA ASN A 1078 -18.43 4.07 32.77
C ASN A 1078 -19.53 3.39 33.60
N VAL A 1079 -19.50 2.06 33.74
CA VAL A 1079 -20.46 1.29 34.57
C VAL A 1079 -20.37 1.66 36.06
N ILE A 1080 -19.16 1.86 36.60
CA ILE A 1080 -18.97 2.22 38.01
C ILE A 1080 -19.39 3.66 38.29
N GLY A 1081 -19.05 4.62 37.43
CA GLY A 1081 -19.31 6.04 37.69
C GLY A 1081 -20.69 6.55 37.29
N LEU A 1082 -21.40 5.87 36.36
CA LEU A 1082 -22.77 6.24 35.96
C LEU A 1082 -23.72 6.36 37.17
N PRO A 1083 -23.77 5.40 38.11
CA PRO A 1083 -24.54 5.52 39.36
C PRO A 1083 -24.26 6.78 40.20
N PHE A 1084 -23.02 7.29 40.20
CA PHE A 1084 -22.63 8.52 40.90
C PHE A 1084 -23.05 9.77 40.13
N ALA A 1085 -23.02 9.74 38.79
CA ALA A 1085 -23.52 10.82 37.93
C ALA A 1085 -25.06 10.90 37.96
N MET A 1086 -25.75 9.74 38.01
CA MET A 1086 -27.19 9.62 38.21
C MET A 1086 -27.66 10.02 39.63
N GLY A 1087 -26.72 10.31 40.54
CA GLY A 1087 -27.02 10.76 41.90
C GLY A 1087 -27.58 9.67 42.83
N LEU A 1088 -27.47 8.38 42.49
CA LEU A 1088 -28.03 7.31 43.34
C LEU A 1088 -27.43 7.30 44.76
N PHE A 1089 -26.23 7.84 44.94
CA PHE A 1089 -25.56 8.00 46.22
C PHE A 1089 -25.76 9.38 46.90
N LEU A 1090 -26.65 10.23 46.39
CA LEU A 1090 -27.05 11.50 47.02
C LEU A 1090 -27.54 11.35 48.48
N PRO A 1091 -28.24 10.27 48.90
CA PRO A 1091 -28.56 10.03 50.31
C PRO A 1091 -27.33 9.90 51.22
N PHE A 1092 -26.18 9.49 50.66
CA PHE A 1092 -24.89 9.38 51.34
C PHE A 1092 -24.00 10.63 51.12
N GLY A 1093 -24.49 11.64 50.40
CA GLY A 1093 -23.76 12.87 50.09
C GLY A 1093 -22.82 12.78 48.88
N TYR A 1094 -22.76 11.65 48.18
CA TYR A 1094 -21.88 11.47 47.02
C TYR A 1094 -22.63 11.69 45.69
N HIS A 1095 -22.15 12.63 44.88
CA HIS A 1095 -22.61 12.87 43.51
C HIS A 1095 -21.44 13.32 42.63
N LEU A 1096 -21.53 13.07 41.33
CA LEU A 1096 -20.48 13.49 40.38
C LEU A 1096 -20.81 14.86 39.79
N HIS A 1097 -19.93 15.85 39.96
CA HIS A 1097 -20.05 17.15 39.29
C HIS A 1097 -19.66 17.03 37.79
N PRO A 1098 -20.32 17.73 36.84
CA PRO A 1098 -19.98 17.63 35.41
C PRO A 1098 -18.51 17.91 35.06
N MET A 1099 -17.81 18.78 35.81
CA MET A 1099 -16.35 18.95 35.63
C MET A 1099 -15.53 17.74 36.10
N ALA A 1100 -15.93 17.10 37.20
CA ALA A 1100 -15.31 15.85 37.63
C ALA A 1100 -15.55 14.73 36.61
N ALA A 1101 -16.74 14.70 36.01
CA ALA A 1101 -17.07 13.80 34.90
C ALA A 1101 -16.21 14.06 33.63
N GLY A 1102 -15.92 15.33 33.29
CA GLY A 1102 -15.00 15.68 32.21
C GLY A 1102 -13.55 15.26 32.48
N ALA A 1103 -13.03 15.52 33.68
CA ALA A 1103 -11.68 15.12 34.08
C ALA A 1103 -11.54 13.59 34.13
N ALA A 1104 -12.57 12.90 34.61
CA ALA A 1104 -12.71 11.44 34.61
C ALA A 1104 -12.62 10.83 33.19
N MET A 1105 -13.40 11.35 32.25
CA MET A 1105 -13.38 10.98 30.83
C MET A 1105 -11.98 11.17 30.21
N ALA A 1106 -11.32 12.29 30.51
CA ALA A 1106 -9.96 12.57 30.05
C ALA A 1106 -8.94 11.57 30.64
N ALA A 1107 -9.01 11.27 31.94
CA ALA A 1107 -8.14 10.30 32.60
C ALA A 1107 -8.32 8.88 32.04
N SER A 1108 -9.57 8.45 31.80
CA SER A 1108 -9.89 7.18 31.14
C SER A 1108 -9.23 7.10 29.75
N SER A 1109 -9.43 8.13 28.92
CA SER A 1109 -8.85 8.21 27.57
C SER A 1109 -7.31 8.19 27.57
N VAL A 1110 -6.68 8.95 28.48
CA VAL A 1110 -5.21 8.94 28.64
C VAL A 1110 -4.70 7.58 29.12
N SER A 1111 -5.41 6.90 30.02
CA SER A 1111 -5.01 5.56 30.51
C SER A 1111 -5.07 4.50 29.41
N VAL A 1112 -6.07 4.54 28.52
CA VAL A 1112 -6.18 3.65 27.36
C VAL A 1112 -5.08 3.92 26.34
N VAL A 1113 -4.80 5.20 26.00
CA VAL A 1113 -3.70 5.55 25.08
C VAL A 1113 -2.35 5.16 25.65
N GLY A 1114 -2.11 5.39 26.95
CA GLY A 1114 -0.89 4.94 27.64
C GLY A 1114 -0.73 3.42 27.64
N SER A 1115 -1.80 2.69 27.95
CA SER A 1115 -1.85 1.23 27.90
C SER A 1115 -1.52 0.69 26.50
N SER A 1116 -2.05 1.29 25.44
CA SER A 1116 -1.72 0.95 24.05
C SER A 1116 -0.26 1.25 23.69
N LEU A 1117 0.28 2.39 24.14
CA LEU A 1117 1.67 2.78 23.88
C LEU A 1117 2.69 1.85 24.58
N LEU A 1118 2.31 1.14 25.65
CA LEU A 1118 3.16 0.12 26.27
C LEU A 1118 3.46 -1.07 25.34
N LEU A 1119 2.71 -1.27 24.25
CA LEU A 1119 3.05 -2.25 23.22
C LEU A 1119 4.40 -1.95 22.54
N LYS A 1120 4.90 -0.70 22.56
CA LYS A 1120 6.25 -0.34 22.09
C LYS A 1120 7.39 -0.98 22.89
N PHE A 1121 7.10 -1.53 24.08
CA PHE A 1121 8.06 -2.28 24.89
C PHE A 1121 7.85 -3.80 24.80
N TRP A 1122 7.00 -4.27 23.87
CA TRP A 1122 6.88 -5.70 23.57
C TRP A 1122 8.20 -6.21 22.99
N LYS A 1123 8.61 -7.39 23.46
CA LYS A 1123 9.72 -8.17 22.93
C LYS A 1123 9.30 -9.63 22.92
N ARG A 1124 9.94 -10.43 22.06
CA ARG A 1124 9.76 -11.89 22.02
C ARG A 1124 9.86 -12.47 23.45
N PRO A 1125 8.83 -13.19 23.94
CA PRO A 1125 8.88 -13.78 25.29
C PRO A 1125 10.06 -14.73 25.49
N ARG A 1126 10.80 -14.53 26.59
CA ARG A 1126 12.02 -15.28 26.93
C ARG A 1126 11.91 -16.80 26.82
N TRP A 1127 10.74 -17.40 27.06
CA TRP A 1127 10.56 -18.84 26.98
C TRP A 1127 10.66 -19.40 25.54
N MET A 1128 10.66 -18.55 24.51
CA MET A 1128 10.99 -18.87 23.12
C MET A 1128 12.50 -18.72 22.87
N ASP A 1129 13.14 -17.68 23.40
CA ASP A 1129 14.61 -17.54 23.39
C ASP A 1129 15.27 -18.74 24.10
N ASP A 1130 14.70 -19.15 25.25
CA ASP A 1130 15.12 -20.32 26.02
C ASP A 1130 15.00 -21.62 25.20
N ALA A 1131 14.02 -21.73 24.28
CA ALA A 1131 13.84 -22.91 23.42
C ALA A 1131 14.91 -22.98 22.30
N LEU A 1132 15.24 -21.85 21.67
CA LEU A 1132 16.38 -21.74 20.75
C LEU A 1132 17.72 -22.08 21.45
N VAL A 1133 17.87 -21.68 22.72
CA VAL A 1133 19.08 -21.92 23.51
C VAL A 1133 19.18 -23.37 24.00
N GLU A 1134 18.05 -24.00 24.32
CA GLU A 1134 17.95 -25.43 24.65
C GLU A 1134 18.26 -26.31 23.42
N GLU A 1135 17.82 -25.90 22.22
CA GLU A 1135 18.21 -26.55 20.94
C GLU A 1135 19.72 -26.39 20.64
N LYS A 1136 20.26 -25.17 20.76
CA LYS A 1136 21.70 -24.92 20.52
C LYS A 1136 22.63 -25.47 21.62
N GLY A 1137 22.11 -26.24 22.58
CA GLY A 1137 22.88 -26.92 23.63
C GLY A 1137 23.56 -26.03 24.66
N GLN A 1138 23.42 -24.70 24.54
CA GLN A 1138 24.09 -23.72 25.39
C GLN A 1138 23.31 -23.49 26.69
N LEU A 1139 23.31 -24.49 27.58
CA LEU A 1139 22.67 -24.40 28.90
C LEU A 1139 23.17 -23.18 29.72
N ARG A 1140 22.47 -22.05 29.64
CA ARG A 1140 22.58 -20.98 30.63
C ARG A 1140 22.13 -21.54 31.98
N ARG A 1141 23.13 -21.85 32.82
CA ARG A 1141 23.03 -22.45 34.16
C ARG A 1141 21.77 -21.98 34.88
N LYS A 1142 20.79 -22.88 35.00
CA LYS A 1142 19.41 -22.61 35.42
C LYS A 1142 19.40 -21.87 36.76
N GLY A 1143 18.99 -20.60 36.75
CA GLY A 1143 19.00 -19.72 37.92
C GLY A 1143 18.08 -20.29 39.01
N SER A 1144 18.68 -20.78 40.10
CA SER A 1144 17.98 -21.56 41.11
C SER A 1144 17.12 -20.70 42.04
N GLY A 1145 15.89 -21.15 42.27
CA GLY A 1145 15.16 -20.85 43.51
C GLY A 1145 14.43 -19.51 43.54
N TRP A 1146 13.12 -19.61 43.80
CA TRP A 1146 12.31 -18.50 44.28
C TRP A 1146 12.77 -18.15 45.71
N GLY A 1147 13.63 -17.14 45.85
CA GLY A 1147 14.30 -16.79 47.11
C GLY A 1147 14.37 -15.29 47.36
N MET A 1148 14.30 -14.90 48.63
CA MET A 1148 14.03 -13.52 49.06
C MET A 1148 15.07 -12.48 48.61
N GLY A 1149 16.32 -12.90 48.37
CA GLY A 1149 17.38 -12.03 47.82
C GLY A 1149 17.10 -11.50 46.40
N GLY A 1150 16.28 -12.18 45.60
CA GLY A 1150 15.92 -11.75 44.25
C GLY A 1150 15.07 -10.46 44.20
N ALA A 1151 14.41 -10.10 45.30
CA ALA A 1151 13.72 -8.82 45.45
C ALA A 1151 14.72 -7.67 45.69
N VAL A 1152 15.74 -7.90 46.51
CA VAL A 1152 16.74 -6.89 46.90
C VAL A 1152 17.52 -6.40 45.67
N GLY A 1153 17.97 -7.32 44.80
CA GLY A 1153 18.69 -6.98 43.56
C GLY A 1153 17.88 -6.06 42.63
N LYS A 1154 16.58 -6.36 42.44
CA LYS A 1154 15.69 -5.50 41.63
C LYS A 1154 15.50 -4.11 42.23
N VAL A 1155 15.43 -3.99 43.56
CA VAL A 1155 15.35 -2.69 44.22
C VAL A 1155 16.65 -1.89 44.04
N THR A 1156 17.83 -2.53 44.18
CA THR A 1156 19.11 -1.84 43.97
C THR A 1156 19.32 -1.39 42.52
N ASP A 1157 18.86 -2.17 41.53
CA ASP A 1157 18.95 -1.79 40.11
C ASP A 1157 18.02 -0.62 39.76
N ILE A 1158 16.79 -0.61 40.31
CA ILE A 1158 15.85 0.51 40.14
C ILE A 1158 16.40 1.79 40.80
N VAL A 1159 16.98 1.70 41.99
CA VAL A 1159 17.60 2.85 42.68
C VAL A 1159 18.79 3.40 41.87
N ARG A 1160 19.64 2.53 41.31
CA ARG A 1160 20.72 2.94 40.38
C ARG A 1160 20.19 3.62 39.13
N ALA A 1161 19.14 3.09 38.50
CA ALA A 1161 18.52 3.69 37.31
C ALA A 1161 17.98 5.11 37.58
N THR A 1162 17.51 5.40 38.80
CA THR A 1162 17.00 6.74 39.18
C THR A 1162 18.09 7.74 39.64
N THR A 1163 19.33 7.32 39.85
CA THR A 1163 20.40 8.17 40.43
C THR A 1163 21.63 8.37 39.53
N GLY A 1164 21.50 8.12 38.22
CA GLY A 1164 22.53 8.42 37.21
C GLY A 1164 22.32 9.76 36.50
N ARG A 1165 22.93 10.85 36.99
CA ARG A 1165 22.90 12.17 36.34
C ARG A 1165 24.22 12.45 35.59
N ASN A 1166 24.12 12.84 34.33
CA ASN A 1166 25.20 13.20 33.39
C ASN A 1166 26.28 12.13 33.11
N ARG A 1167 26.25 11.56 31.90
CA ARG A 1167 27.45 11.37 31.08
C ARG A 1167 27.11 11.56 29.58
N LYS A 1168 28.09 12.00 28.80
CA LYS A 1168 27.97 12.40 27.38
C LYS A 1168 27.90 11.20 26.41
N GLU A 1169 27.64 11.51 25.14
CA GLU A 1169 27.89 10.63 24.02
C GLU A 1169 29.33 10.08 23.99
N GLU A 1170 29.47 8.82 23.60
CA GLU A 1170 30.63 8.28 22.88
C GLU A 1170 30.15 6.99 22.17
N ASP A 1171 30.56 6.79 20.92
CA ASP A 1171 29.96 5.78 20.03
C ASP A 1171 30.43 4.34 20.28
N GLY A 1172 29.72 3.39 19.67
CA GLY A 1172 29.89 1.97 19.94
C GLY A 1172 31.23 1.39 19.47
N TYR A 1173 32.05 0.92 20.42
CA TYR A 1173 33.13 -0.02 20.16
C TYR A 1173 32.90 -1.33 20.93
N VAL A 1174 32.58 -2.41 20.21
CA VAL A 1174 32.52 -3.76 20.76
C VAL A 1174 33.85 -4.47 20.47
N PRO A 1175 34.61 -4.91 21.47
CA PRO A 1175 35.96 -5.43 21.25
C PRO A 1175 35.94 -6.79 20.54
N LEU A 1176 36.69 -6.89 19.45
CA LEU A 1176 36.92 -8.14 18.72
C LEU A 1176 37.66 -9.16 19.60
N ARG A 1177 36.93 -10.14 20.10
CA ARG A 1177 37.46 -11.41 20.62
C ARG A 1177 36.62 -12.57 20.11
N ASN A 1178 37.11 -13.18 19.03
CA ASN A 1178 37.14 -14.63 18.77
C ASN A 1178 37.73 -14.86 17.37
N LEU A 1179 39.05 -14.69 17.27
CA LEU A 1179 39.87 -15.29 16.20
C LEU A 1179 40.79 -16.30 16.89
N GLU A 1180 40.35 -17.55 16.95
CA GLU A 1180 41.23 -18.70 17.17
C GLU A 1180 41.60 -19.26 15.79
N ALA A 1181 42.87 -19.61 15.59
CA ALA A 1181 43.39 -19.99 14.28
C ALA A 1181 43.79 -21.47 14.26
N VAL A 1182 43.06 -22.26 13.47
CA VAL A 1182 43.48 -23.50 12.80
C VAL A 1182 42.79 -23.53 11.44
#